data_AF-A0A5N5Z4X2-F1
#
_entry.id   AF-A0A5N5Z4X2-F1
#
_cell.length_a   1.000
_cell.length_b   1.000
_cell.length_c   1.000
_cell.angle_alpha   90.00
_cell.angle_beta   90.00
_cell.angle_gamma   90.00
#
_symmetry.space_group_name_H-M   'P 1'
#
loop_
_entity.id
_entity.type
_entity.pdbx_description
1 polymer ?
#
loop_
_entity_poly.entity_id
_entity_poly.type
_entity_poly.pdbx_seq_one_letter_code
_entity_poly.pdbx_strand_id
1 'polypeptide(L)'
;MRHPKEEKNDNLILTNALGQLWSNGVKINWEAYYEGEERSRVHAPTYMFDTYKLTYDVSPYSQIQNVTTAQSSLKAFEEWFYVPNWKKSAVLESKETQVQAKTYLIFTTDNTFISALENRLEANGHTLIKVIKGDTFIKTDTHKYIINPENEASFKKLFESIESDQLTVDQLIFNWNMEGNDQEATITSFMLLQRLCKGILHHSSESKKKITFVSDYSFPVLENEKEKLAASTSMFLANIFAQENPNVFTSFIDVDASNDITSESLYASIQNELDYNYSERSIAYRNNKRWTKFYEPIKVDDAKKDTYVSSGKTYLITGGLGEVGKVFVNYLSETYNAKIIILGRSNVPVESEWEEYVNAASASQKTITNIQELQKLRHKNKKIYYYSADTANLEDFQKAVAKIQREHGEISGIIHAAGNGATSTFKPVENLDIEIAKAQFDPKINGTLNIYETFKDKSLDFVWITSSLSSILGGLTYGAYAVANKFIAAFIKSKQEELKNWFSVELDGITEARISHEKLIKVFEYSFFIQDLPQLVISVKDPNEVLIAQAKKEVIEEIVTASEAISRPVLSDDFIAPSTEVEQKVCELWQSFFGFEKLGVLDNFFELGGDSLKAMTLLKRIHKIFEVEIGIEDFFMAPNIQSISKEIDTARKMKSLQKDKKRSNTITI
;
A
#
# COMPACT_ATOMS: atom_id res chain seq x y z
N MET A 1 32.62 38.58 7.12
CA MET A 1 33.89 37.92 6.75
C MET A 1 33.96 36.59 7.47
N ARG A 2 34.56 35.60 6.82
CA ARG A 2 34.65 34.22 7.30
C ARG A 2 35.59 34.09 8.51
N HIS A 3 35.33 33.12 9.38
CA HIS A 3 36.27 32.74 10.42
C HIS A 3 37.53 32.05 9.81
N PRO A 4 38.74 32.26 10.35
CA PRO A 4 39.98 31.72 9.76
C PRO A 4 40.05 30.18 9.63
N LYS A 5 39.20 29.45 10.37
CA LYS A 5 39.17 27.98 10.41
C LYS A 5 38.13 27.32 9.50
N GLU A 6 37.30 28.09 8.81
CA GLU A 6 36.37 27.48 7.84
C GLU A 6 37.13 27.10 6.55
N GLU A 7 36.57 26.26 5.68
CA GLU A 7 37.12 25.96 4.34
C GLU A 7 36.17 26.44 3.20
N LYS A 8 35.21 27.29 3.58
CA LYS A 8 34.41 28.23 2.76
C LYS A 8 35.15 28.98 1.65
N ASN A 9 34.77 28.89 0.37
CA ASN A 9 35.19 29.91 -0.61
C ASN A 9 34.63 31.29 -0.22
N ASP A 10 35.48 32.30 -0.09
CA ASP A 10 35.10 33.63 0.41
C ASP A 10 34.12 34.36 -0.51
N ASN A 11 34.22 34.17 -1.83
CA ASN A 11 33.26 34.73 -2.79
C ASN A 11 31.88 34.11 -2.60
N LEU A 12 31.80 32.81 -2.32
CA LEU A 12 30.51 32.14 -2.08
C LEU A 12 29.84 32.65 -0.80
N ILE A 13 30.62 32.93 0.25
CA ILE A 13 30.09 33.49 1.50
C ILE A 13 29.61 34.92 1.27
N LEU A 14 30.39 35.73 0.56
CA LEU A 14 30.05 37.11 0.25
C LEU A 14 28.79 37.21 -0.63
N THR A 15 28.69 36.40 -1.69
CA THR A 15 27.51 36.42 -2.58
C THR A 15 26.25 35.92 -1.87
N ASN A 16 26.36 34.90 -1.02
CA ASN A 16 25.23 34.45 -0.21
C ASN A 16 24.77 35.53 0.78
N ALA A 17 25.70 36.23 1.43
CA ALA A 17 25.36 37.33 2.35
C ALA A 17 24.71 38.51 1.60
N LEU A 18 25.22 38.87 0.42
CA LEU A 18 24.62 39.90 -0.43
C LEU A 18 23.22 39.48 -0.92
N GLY A 19 23.03 38.21 -1.27
CA GLY A 19 21.74 37.64 -1.65
C GLY A 19 20.71 37.70 -0.51
N GLN A 20 21.13 37.38 0.72
CA GLN A 20 20.28 37.53 1.91
C GLN A 20 19.93 38.99 2.22
N LEU A 21 20.88 39.92 2.08
CA LEU A 21 20.60 41.34 2.25
C LEU A 21 19.60 41.84 1.20
N TRP A 22 19.79 41.45 -0.06
CA TRP A 22 18.87 41.80 -1.15
C TRP A 22 17.47 41.21 -0.95
N SER A 23 17.35 39.94 -0.52
CA SER A 23 16.06 39.32 -0.24
C SER A 23 15.31 39.98 0.93
N ASN A 24 16.05 40.62 1.85
CA ASN A 24 15.50 41.45 2.92
C ASN A 24 15.27 42.93 2.50
N GLY A 25 15.30 43.22 1.19
CA GLY A 25 14.97 44.53 0.63
C GLY A 25 16.11 45.55 0.66
N VAL A 26 17.34 45.16 1.04
CA VAL A 26 18.50 46.05 1.02
C VAL A 26 18.98 46.24 -0.42
N LYS A 27 19.07 47.51 -0.87
CA LYS A 27 19.55 47.82 -2.21
C LYS A 27 21.06 47.64 -2.29
N ILE A 28 21.50 46.63 -3.04
CA ILE A 28 22.92 46.35 -3.28
C ILE A 28 23.43 47.20 -4.45
N ASN A 29 24.59 47.84 -4.26
CA ASN A 29 25.28 48.53 -5.36
C ASN A 29 26.06 47.51 -6.20
N TRP A 30 25.40 46.97 -7.22
CA TRP A 30 26.01 45.99 -8.12
C TRP A 30 27.13 46.57 -8.98
N GLU A 31 27.13 47.87 -9.27
CA GLU A 31 28.22 48.53 -10.01
C GLU A 31 29.52 48.50 -9.21
N ALA A 32 29.45 48.82 -7.92
CA ALA A 32 30.61 48.72 -7.02
C ALA A 32 31.08 47.27 -6.82
N TYR A 33 30.14 46.32 -6.75
CA TYR A 33 30.48 44.89 -6.61
C TYR A 33 31.28 44.36 -7.82
N TYR A 34 31.00 44.86 -9.03
CA TYR A 34 31.64 44.44 -10.27
C TYR A 34 32.71 45.42 -10.79
N GLU A 35 33.11 46.44 -10.01
CA GLU A 35 33.97 47.55 -10.46
C GLU A 35 35.35 47.11 -10.99
N GLY A 36 35.81 45.91 -10.61
CA GLY A 36 37.08 45.31 -11.07
C GLY A 36 36.95 44.18 -12.10
N GLU A 37 35.75 43.89 -12.59
CA GLU A 37 35.53 42.75 -13.50
C GLU A 37 35.17 43.21 -14.93
N GLU A 38 35.94 42.75 -15.93
CA GLU A 38 35.54 42.86 -17.33
C GLU A 38 34.55 41.74 -17.68
N ARG A 39 33.25 42.07 -17.75
CA ARG A 39 32.20 41.12 -18.16
C ARG A 39 31.65 41.45 -19.54
N SER A 40 31.62 40.45 -20.42
CA SER A 40 30.90 40.56 -21.70
C SER A 40 29.39 40.55 -21.46
N ARG A 41 28.68 41.57 -21.97
CA ARG A 41 27.21 41.61 -21.92
C ARG A 41 26.64 40.64 -22.94
N VAL A 42 25.84 39.68 -22.49
CA VAL A 42 25.01 38.85 -23.38
C VAL A 42 23.59 39.39 -23.32
N HIS A 43 23.02 39.77 -24.46
CA HIS A 43 21.61 40.13 -24.54
C HIS A 43 20.77 38.87 -24.25
N ALA A 44 19.91 38.93 -23.22
CA ALA A 44 18.87 37.94 -23.06
C ALA A 44 17.89 38.04 -24.25
N PRO A 45 17.47 36.93 -24.86
CA PRO A 45 16.51 36.98 -25.96
C PRO A 45 15.20 37.63 -25.50
N THR A 46 14.66 38.53 -26.34
CA THR A 46 13.42 39.28 -26.09
C THR A 46 12.15 38.45 -26.32
N TYR A 47 12.26 37.13 -26.43
CA TYR A 47 11.12 36.27 -26.74
C TYR A 47 10.47 35.73 -25.46
N MET A 48 9.14 35.79 -25.44
CA MET A 48 8.28 35.21 -24.42
C MET A 48 8.55 33.71 -24.35
N PHE A 49 8.79 33.16 -23.15
CA PHE A 49 9.07 31.75 -22.96
C PHE A 49 8.04 30.89 -23.72
N ASP A 50 8.51 30.08 -24.67
CA ASP A 50 7.70 28.96 -25.16
C ASP A 50 7.30 28.12 -23.95
N THR A 51 6.00 27.86 -23.81
CA THR A 51 5.46 27.00 -22.76
C THR A 51 5.83 25.56 -23.08
N TYR A 52 7.01 25.13 -22.65
CA TYR A 52 7.34 23.70 -22.65
C TYR A 52 6.51 23.02 -21.56
N LYS A 53 5.55 22.19 -21.98
CA LYS A 53 4.96 21.17 -21.08
C LYS A 53 6.02 20.11 -20.82
N LEU A 54 6.70 20.24 -19.68
CA LEU A 54 7.46 19.15 -19.10
C LEU A 54 6.46 18.18 -18.45
N THR A 55 6.15 17.08 -19.11
CA THR A 55 5.49 15.93 -18.47
C THR A 55 6.50 15.28 -17.53
N TYR A 56 6.47 15.68 -16.26
CA TYR A 56 7.11 14.92 -15.19
C TYR A 56 6.08 13.92 -14.66
N ASP A 57 6.44 12.64 -14.62
CA ASP A 57 5.65 11.61 -13.96
C ASP A 57 5.95 11.72 -12.46
N VAL A 58 5.16 12.52 -11.74
CA VAL A 58 5.25 12.57 -10.28
C VAL A 58 4.49 11.34 -9.78
N SER A 59 5.22 10.28 -9.42
CA SER A 59 4.66 9.20 -8.61
C SER A 59 4.20 9.81 -7.28
N PRO A 60 2.90 9.88 -6.99
CA PRO A 60 2.35 10.65 -5.87
C PRO A 60 2.83 10.14 -4.49
N TYR A 61 3.43 8.96 -4.46
CA TYR A 61 3.88 8.27 -3.25
C TYR A 61 5.35 8.46 -2.91
N SER A 62 6.11 9.15 -3.79
CA SER A 62 7.51 9.49 -3.51
C SER A 62 7.68 10.38 -2.27
N GLN A 63 6.70 11.24 -1.97
CA GLN A 63 6.69 12.08 -0.76
C GLN A 63 6.05 11.40 0.46
N ILE A 64 5.08 10.50 0.25
CA ILE A 64 4.39 9.76 1.33
C ILE A 64 5.35 8.83 2.10
N GLN A 65 6.42 8.39 1.44
CA GLN A 65 7.44 7.51 2.02
C GLN A 65 8.45 8.22 2.93
N ASN A 66 8.47 9.56 2.95
CA ASN A 66 9.45 10.33 3.71
C ASN A 66 9.00 10.72 5.13
N VAL A 67 7.71 10.62 5.47
CA VAL A 67 7.19 11.35 6.66
C VAL A 67 6.94 10.45 7.90
N THR A 68 7.07 9.13 7.80
CA THR A 68 6.71 8.21 8.93
C THR A 68 7.80 7.28 9.45
N THR A 69 9.08 7.55 9.18
CA THR A 69 10.15 6.67 9.69
C THR A 69 11.13 7.41 10.57
N ALA A 70 11.28 6.88 11.79
CA ALA A 70 12.38 7.13 12.68
C ALA A 70 13.72 7.16 11.92
N GLN A 71 14.68 7.89 12.50
CA GLN A 71 16.06 8.16 12.07
C GLN A 71 16.90 6.93 11.64
N SER A 72 16.43 6.13 10.68
CA SER A 72 17.19 5.08 10.00
C SER A 72 17.68 5.67 8.69
N SER A 73 19.01 5.78 8.58
CA SER A 73 19.67 6.13 7.33
C SER A 73 19.33 5.11 6.26
N LEU A 74 19.12 5.57 5.02
CA LEU A 74 18.99 4.68 3.86
C LEU A 74 20.20 3.75 3.81
N LYS A 75 19.95 2.46 3.57
CA LYS A 75 21.01 1.46 3.46
C LYS A 75 21.69 1.51 2.09
N ALA A 76 22.95 1.03 2.03
CA ALA A 76 23.63 0.81 0.76
C ALA A 76 22.92 -0.29 -0.05
N PHE A 77 23.11 -0.31 -1.37
CA PHE A 77 22.38 -1.20 -2.29
C PHE A 77 22.55 -2.69 -1.93
N GLU A 78 23.73 -3.06 -1.48
CA GLU A 78 24.13 -4.42 -1.13
C GLU A 78 23.38 -4.96 0.12
N GLU A 79 22.75 -4.07 0.89
CA GLU A 79 22.01 -4.38 2.12
C GLU A 79 20.48 -4.32 1.92
N TRP A 80 20.00 -4.22 0.67
CA TRP A 80 18.57 -4.08 0.37
C TRP A 80 17.79 -5.38 0.35
N PHE A 81 18.48 -6.53 0.38
CA PHE A 81 17.90 -7.83 0.08
C PHE A 81 17.51 -8.58 1.36
N TYR A 82 16.24 -8.97 1.46
CA TYR A 82 15.69 -9.69 2.61
C TYR A 82 14.80 -10.86 2.18
N VAL A 83 14.65 -11.85 3.04
CA VAL A 83 13.68 -12.94 2.90
C VAL A 83 12.79 -13.06 4.14
N PRO A 84 11.50 -13.40 4.01
CA PRO A 84 10.64 -13.59 5.16
C PRO A 84 10.99 -14.88 5.90
N ASN A 85 11.12 -14.80 7.22
CA ASN A 85 11.45 -15.94 8.06
C ASN A 85 10.69 -15.86 9.42
N TRP A 86 10.70 -16.94 10.19
CA TRP A 86 10.09 -17.03 11.52
C TRP A 86 11.17 -17.29 12.57
N LYS A 87 11.17 -16.51 13.65
CA LYS A 87 12.09 -16.70 14.78
C LYS A 87 11.33 -17.07 16.04
N LYS A 88 11.94 -17.91 16.87
CA LYS A 88 11.43 -18.19 18.21
C LYS A 88 11.43 -16.92 19.04
N SER A 89 10.37 -16.72 19.80
CA SER A 89 10.17 -15.53 20.64
C SER A 89 9.50 -15.93 21.96
N ALA A 90 9.36 -14.97 22.88
CA ALA A 90 8.64 -15.12 24.14
C ALA A 90 7.72 -13.93 24.35
N VAL A 91 6.57 -14.15 25.00
CA VAL A 91 5.77 -13.06 25.57
C VAL A 91 6.35 -12.77 26.95
N LEU A 92 6.60 -11.49 27.24
CA LEU A 92 6.97 -11.07 28.58
C LEU A 92 5.69 -10.68 29.32
N GLU A 93 5.37 -11.41 30.38
CA GLU A 93 4.32 -11.02 31.31
C GLU A 93 4.72 -9.69 31.97
N SER A 94 3.82 -8.69 31.96
CA SER A 94 4.05 -7.48 32.74
C SER A 94 3.75 -7.76 34.22
N LYS A 95 4.57 -7.22 35.12
CA LYS A 95 4.40 -7.38 36.57
C LYS A 95 3.22 -6.58 37.15
N GLU A 96 2.51 -5.82 36.33
CA GLU A 96 1.43 -4.94 36.77
C GLU A 96 0.05 -5.60 36.68
N THR A 97 -0.50 -5.84 37.88
CA THR A 97 -1.93 -5.94 38.25
C THR A 97 -2.74 -7.15 37.77
N GLN A 98 -3.59 -7.64 38.68
CA GLN A 98 -4.62 -8.65 38.43
C GLN A 98 -5.31 -8.39 37.09
N VAL A 99 -5.38 -9.41 36.22
CA VAL A 99 -6.14 -9.35 34.99
C VAL A 99 -7.58 -8.98 35.35
N GLN A 100 -8.01 -7.78 35.00
CA GLN A 100 -9.40 -7.37 35.16
C GLN A 100 -10.29 -8.21 34.25
N ALA A 101 -11.51 -8.51 34.70
CA ALA A 101 -12.52 -9.13 33.86
C ALA A 101 -12.77 -8.26 32.62
N LYS A 102 -12.51 -8.82 31.44
CA LYS A 102 -12.75 -8.19 30.14
C LYS A 102 -14.02 -8.74 29.50
N THR A 103 -14.62 -7.95 28.63
CA THR A 103 -15.69 -8.37 27.72
C THR A 103 -15.12 -8.52 26.31
N TYR A 104 -15.20 -9.74 25.77
CA TYR A 104 -14.74 -10.07 24.42
C TYR A 104 -15.92 -10.16 23.44
N LEU A 105 -15.81 -9.48 22.30
CA LEU A 105 -16.66 -9.74 21.14
C LEU A 105 -16.00 -10.82 20.28
N ILE A 106 -16.57 -12.03 20.25
CA ILE A 106 -15.98 -13.17 19.56
C ILE A 106 -16.78 -13.59 18.33
N PHE A 107 -16.17 -13.49 17.15
CA PHE A 107 -16.69 -14.06 15.91
C PHE A 107 -16.31 -15.53 15.86
N THR A 108 -17.22 -16.38 16.33
CA THR A 108 -16.95 -17.78 16.63
C THR A 108 -17.48 -18.72 15.55
N THR A 109 -16.83 -19.88 15.42
CA THR A 109 -17.29 -21.01 14.61
C THR A 109 -17.51 -22.21 15.51
N ASP A 110 -18.37 -23.14 15.10
CA ASP A 110 -18.60 -24.37 15.87
C ASP A 110 -17.43 -25.34 15.65
N ASN A 111 -16.33 -25.13 16.39
CA ASN A 111 -15.19 -26.03 16.41
C ASN A 111 -14.66 -26.23 17.84
N THR A 112 -14.01 -27.36 18.06
CA THR A 112 -13.51 -27.80 19.37
C THR A 112 -12.45 -26.88 19.95
N PHE A 113 -11.58 -26.31 19.11
CA PHE A 113 -10.47 -25.46 19.56
C PHE A 113 -10.98 -24.13 20.12
N ILE A 114 -11.85 -23.43 19.39
CA ILE A 114 -12.39 -22.14 19.83
C ILE A 114 -13.34 -22.32 21.02
N SER A 115 -14.13 -23.41 21.05
CA SER A 115 -14.98 -23.75 22.20
C SER A 115 -14.16 -23.91 23.48
N ALA A 116 -12.97 -24.53 23.40
CA ALA A 116 -12.09 -24.66 24.55
C ALA A 116 -11.50 -23.31 25.00
N LEU A 117 -11.14 -22.43 24.06
CA LEU A 117 -10.69 -21.08 24.39
C LEU A 117 -11.81 -20.26 25.06
N GLU A 118 -13.04 -20.33 24.53
CA GLU A 118 -14.22 -19.68 25.10
C GLU A 118 -14.46 -20.11 26.55
N ASN A 119 -14.51 -21.43 26.79
CA ASN A 119 -14.70 -21.99 28.12
C ASN A 119 -13.62 -21.51 29.11
N ARG A 120 -12.37 -21.42 28.66
CA ARG A 120 -11.26 -20.92 29.48
C ARG A 120 -11.43 -19.44 29.81
N LEU A 121 -11.81 -18.61 28.84
CA LEU A 121 -12.01 -17.18 29.07
C LEU A 121 -13.16 -16.95 30.06
N GLU A 122 -14.27 -17.66 29.92
CA GLU A 122 -15.41 -17.61 30.85
C GLU A 122 -15.00 -18.10 32.26
N ALA A 123 -14.23 -19.19 32.35
CA ALA A 123 -13.74 -19.72 33.62
C ALA A 123 -12.80 -18.74 34.36
N ASN A 124 -12.10 -17.87 33.63
CA ASN A 124 -11.27 -16.80 34.19
C ASN A 124 -12.06 -15.51 34.50
N GLY A 125 -13.39 -15.56 34.43
CA GLY A 125 -14.27 -14.46 34.80
C GLY A 125 -14.47 -13.41 33.70
N HIS A 126 -14.12 -13.72 32.45
CA HIS A 126 -14.40 -12.83 31.31
C HIS A 126 -15.82 -13.03 30.78
N THR A 127 -16.38 -11.96 30.20
CA THR A 127 -17.69 -11.99 29.54
C THR A 127 -17.50 -12.18 28.04
N LEU A 128 -18.29 -13.03 27.40
CA LEU A 128 -18.23 -13.26 25.95
C LEU A 128 -19.52 -12.80 25.27
N ILE A 129 -19.40 -11.96 24.25
CA ILE A 129 -20.45 -11.64 23.29
C ILE A 129 -20.16 -12.42 22.01
N LYS A 130 -20.97 -13.44 21.70
CA LYS A 130 -20.73 -14.38 20.60
C LYS A 130 -21.44 -13.94 19.32
N VAL A 131 -20.71 -13.96 18.20
CA VAL A 131 -21.21 -13.62 16.86
C VAL A 131 -21.05 -14.83 15.95
N ILE A 132 -22.16 -15.34 15.43
CA ILE A 132 -22.24 -16.56 14.62
C ILE A 132 -22.65 -16.20 13.19
N LYS A 133 -22.11 -16.94 12.20
CA LYS A 133 -22.53 -16.80 10.80
C LYS A 133 -23.98 -17.27 10.62
N GLY A 134 -24.78 -16.52 9.89
CA GLY A 134 -26.10 -16.94 9.41
C GLY A 134 -26.58 -16.09 8.24
N ASP A 135 -27.86 -16.19 7.87
CA ASP A 135 -28.36 -15.54 6.65
C ASP A 135 -28.88 -14.12 6.88
N THR A 136 -29.20 -13.77 8.12
CA THR A 136 -29.75 -12.46 8.51
C THR A 136 -29.24 -12.03 9.88
N PHE A 137 -29.48 -10.76 10.23
CA PHE A 137 -29.21 -10.26 11.58
C PHE A 137 -30.29 -10.74 12.56
N ILE A 138 -29.88 -11.48 13.60
CA ILE A 138 -30.73 -11.94 14.70
C ILE A 138 -29.98 -11.73 16.01
N LYS A 139 -30.58 -10.99 16.96
CA LYS A 139 -30.15 -10.96 18.36
C LYS A 139 -30.88 -12.07 19.10
N THR A 140 -30.19 -13.13 19.50
CA THR A 140 -30.82 -14.25 20.21
C THR A 140 -30.97 -13.97 21.70
N ASP A 141 -30.00 -13.26 22.27
CA ASP A 141 -30.00 -12.72 23.63
C ASP A 141 -29.00 -11.55 23.73
N THR A 142 -28.75 -11.03 24.94
CA THR A 142 -27.84 -9.87 25.17
C THR A 142 -26.39 -10.16 24.76
N HIS A 143 -25.94 -11.41 24.79
CA HIS A 143 -24.55 -11.80 24.57
C HIS A 143 -24.39 -12.71 23.33
N LYS A 144 -25.41 -12.82 22.47
CA LYS A 144 -25.35 -13.71 21.30
C LYS A 144 -26.10 -13.15 20.10
N TYR A 145 -25.39 -13.10 18.99
CA TYR A 145 -25.84 -12.54 17.72
C TYR A 145 -25.57 -13.53 16.58
N ILE A 146 -26.46 -13.54 15.60
CA ILE A 146 -26.28 -14.19 14.30
C ILE A 146 -26.28 -13.07 13.26
N ILE A 147 -25.27 -13.05 12.38
CA ILE A 147 -25.17 -12.02 11.34
C ILE A 147 -24.82 -12.62 9.98
N ASN A 148 -25.25 -11.94 8.92
CA ASN A 148 -24.86 -12.30 7.56
C ASN A 148 -23.50 -11.68 7.18
N PRO A 149 -22.47 -12.52 6.90
CA PRO A 149 -21.13 -12.05 6.55
C PRO A 149 -21.07 -11.26 5.23
N GLU A 150 -22.02 -11.47 4.33
CA GLU A 150 -22.08 -10.82 3.01
C GLU A 150 -22.82 -9.48 3.04
N ASN A 151 -23.59 -9.22 4.11
CA ASN A 151 -24.44 -8.04 4.21
C ASN A 151 -23.88 -7.01 5.20
N GLU A 152 -23.42 -5.88 4.68
CA GLU A 152 -22.89 -4.75 5.46
C GLU A 152 -23.88 -4.26 6.53
N ALA A 153 -25.18 -4.25 6.23
CA ALA A 153 -26.20 -3.81 7.18
C ALA A 153 -26.28 -4.71 8.42
N SER A 154 -25.85 -5.97 8.34
CA SER A 154 -25.84 -6.88 9.50
C SER A 154 -24.72 -6.52 10.48
N PHE A 155 -23.54 -6.13 9.98
CA PHE A 155 -22.44 -5.63 10.82
C PHE A 155 -22.84 -4.31 11.49
N LYS A 156 -23.45 -3.40 10.74
CA LYS A 156 -23.94 -2.13 11.30
C LYS A 156 -24.93 -2.37 12.45
N LYS A 157 -25.94 -3.22 12.25
CA LYS A 157 -26.93 -3.57 13.27
C LYS A 157 -26.33 -4.23 14.51
N LEU A 158 -25.29 -5.06 14.33
CA LEU A 158 -24.55 -5.67 15.45
C LEU A 158 -23.98 -4.59 16.36
N PHE A 159 -23.21 -3.67 15.80
CA PHE A 159 -22.57 -2.62 16.58
C PHE A 159 -23.56 -1.60 17.16
N GLU A 160 -24.62 -1.25 16.42
CA GLU A 160 -25.73 -0.42 16.93
C GLU A 160 -26.46 -1.10 18.11
N SER A 161 -26.66 -2.42 18.06
CA SER A 161 -27.27 -3.16 19.16
C SER A 161 -26.38 -3.18 20.39
N ILE A 162 -25.09 -3.46 20.24
CA ILE A 162 -24.12 -3.47 21.37
C ILE A 162 -24.11 -2.10 22.06
N GLU A 163 -24.13 -1.02 21.28
CA GLU A 163 -24.20 0.35 21.80
C GLU A 163 -25.54 0.63 22.51
N SER A 164 -26.66 0.25 21.90
CA SER A 164 -27.99 0.41 22.50
C SER A 164 -28.15 -0.37 23.81
N ASP A 165 -27.48 -1.52 23.92
CA ASP A 165 -27.46 -2.35 25.12
C ASP A 165 -26.44 -1.86 26.17
N GLN A 166 -25.71 -0.78 25.87
CA GLN A 166 -24.66 -0.19 26.71
C GLN A 166 -23.55 -1.21 27.09
N LEU A 167 -23.30 -2.17 26.21
CA LEU A 167 -22.25 -3.16 26.39
C LEU A 167 -20.89 -2.56 26.03
N THR A 168 -19.92 -2.70 26.91
CA THR A 168 -18.53 -2.32 26.65
C THR A 168 -17.77 -3.52 26.07
N VAL A 169 -17.10 -3.33 24.94
CA VAL A 169 -16.23 -4.34 24.32
C VAL A 169 -14.77 -3.94 24.49
N ASP A 170 -14.01 -4.72 25.25
CA ASP A 170 -12.59 -4.46 25.50
C ASP A 170 -11.70 -4.95 24.35
N GLN A 171 -11.99 -6.14 23.83
CA GLN A 171 -11.26 -6.73 22.71
C GLN A 171 -12.18 -7.54 21.80
N LEU A 172 -11.77 -7.65 20.54
CA LEU A 172 -12.44 -8.46 19.53
C LEU A 172 -11.57 -9.67 19.19
N ILE A 173 -12.18 -10.86 19.18
CA ILE A 173 -11.55 -12.11 18.74
C ILE A 173 -12.23 -12.56 17.45
N PHE A 174 -11.47 -12.73 16.38
CA PHE A 174 -12.01 -13.18 15.09
C PHE A 174 -11.53 -14.59 14.75
N ASN A 175 -12.45 -15.56 14.70
CA ASN A 175 -12.18 -16.97 14.41
C ASN A 175 -13.08 -17.54 13.30
N TRP A 176 -13.64 -16.68 12.45
CA TRP A 176 -14.36 -17.17 11.27
C TRP A 176 -13.39 -17.72 10.22
N ASN A 177 -13.56 -18.99 9.87
CA ASN A 177 -12.78 -19.61 8.81
C ASN A 177 -12.99 -18.89 7.47
N MET A 178 -11.88 -18.69 6.77
CA MET A 178 -11.75 -18.18 5.41
C MET A 178 -10.92 -19.22 4.64
N GLU A 179 -11.42 -19.66 3.51
CA GLU A 179 -10.80 -20.73 2.72
C GLU A 179 -10.78 -20.37 1.24
N GLY A 180 -9.94 -21.07 0.48
CA GLY A 180 -9.80 -20.92 -0.96
C GLY A 180 -8.46 -20.32 -1.38
N ASN A 181 -8.09 -20.63 -2.61
CA ASN A 181 -6.77 -20.37 -3.18
C ASN A 181 -6.86 -19.58 -4.50
N ASP A 182 -8.02 -19.00 -4.78
CA ASP A 182 -8.31 -18.22 -5.98
C ASP A 182 -8.71 -16.78 -5.62
N GLN A 183 -8.94 -15.97 -6.65
CA GLN A 183 -9.33 -14.58 -6.48
C GLN A 183 -10.72 -14.42 -5.87
N GLU A 184 -11.67 -15.29 -6.17
CA GLU A 184 -13.05 -15.18 -5.69
C GLU A 184 -13.11 -15.39 -4.17
N ALA A 185 -12.43 -16.41 -3.68
CA ALA A 185 -12.23 -16.67 -2.25
C ALA A 185 -11.52 -15.49 -1.56
N THR A 186 -10.48 -14.94 -2.20
CA THR A 186 -9.74 -13.79 -1.67
C THR A 186 -10.62 -12.54 -1.60
N ILE A 187 -11.42 -12.25 -2.62
CA ILE A 187 -12.40 -11.14 -2.61
C ILE A 187 -13.44 -11.33 -1.52
N THR A 188 -13.97 -12.54 -1.36
CA THR A 188 -14.98 -12.85 -0.35
C THR A 188 -14.44 -12.59 1.06
N SER A 189 -13.23 -13.08 1.33
CA SER A 189 -12.52 -12.89 2.60
C SER A 189 -12.16 -11.42 2.84
N PHE A 190 -11.67 -10.74 1.80
CA PHE A 190 -11.36 -9.31 1.83
C PHE A 190 -12.59 -8.46 2.18
N MET A 191 -13.72 -8.70 1.50
CA MET A 191 -14.95 -7.93 1.73
C MET A 191 -15.57 -8.22 3.11
N LEU A 192 -15.45 -9.45 3.60
CA LEU A 192 -15.83 -9.78 4.98
C LEU A 192 -15.07 -8.91 6.00
N LEU A 193 -13.74 -8.84 5.85
CA LEU A 193 -12.88 -8.06 6.75
C LEU A 193 -13.10 -6.55 6.59
N GLN A 194 -13.37 -6.09 5.37
CA GLN A 194 -13.71 -4.69 5.11
C GLN A 194 -14.99 -4.28 5.87
N ARG A 195 -16.05 -5.09 5.80
CA ARG A 195 -17.31 -4.85 6.53
C ARG A 195 -17.12 -4.86 8.04
N LEU A 196 -16.30 -5.79 8.54
CA LEU A 196 -15.92 -5.83 9.95
C LEU A 196 -15.23 -4.53 10.38
N CYS A 197 -14.20 -4.10 9.65
CA CYS A 197 -13.46 -2.87 9.91
C CYS A 197 -14.39 -1.64 9.91
N LYS A 198 -15.28 -1.55 8.92
CA LYS A 198 -16.27 -0.47 8.83
C LYS A 198 -17.23 -0.47 10.02
N GLY A 199 -17.73 -1.62 10.44
CA GLY A 199 -18.57 -1.75 11.63
C GLY A 199 -17.88 -1.28 12.91
N ILE A 200 -16.60 -1.62 13.07
CA ILE A 200 -15.80 -1.22 14.23
C ILE A 200 -15.65 0.30 14.34
N LEU A 201 -15.50 1.03 13.22
CA LEU A 201 -15.38 2.49 13.22
C LEU A 201 -16.65 3.19 13.73
N HIS A 202 -17.83 2.63 13.41
CA HIS A 202 -19.09 3.24 13.80
C HIS A 202 -19.38 3.14 15.30
N HIS A 203 -18.75 2.21 16.02
CA HIS A 203 -19.08 1.86 17.40
C HIS A 203 -18.26 2.59 18.48
N SER A 204 -17.06 3.09 18.19
CA SER A 204 -16.27 3.80 19.21
C SER A 204 -15.15 4.61 18.54
N SER A 205 -15.24 5.93 18.63
CA SER A 205 -14.21 6.83 18.11
C SER A 205 -13.10 7.11 19.11
N GLU A 206 -13.30 6.81 20.40
CA GLU A 206 -12.42 7.30 21.48
C GLU A 206 -11.74 6.21 22.32
N SER A 207 -12.27 4.97 22.36
CA SER A 207 -11.62 3.89 23.12
C SER A 207 -10.65 3.07 22.25
N LYS A 208 -9.50 2.71 22.82
CA LYS A 208 -8.54 1.80 22.18
C LYS A 208 -9.19 0.42 21.97
N LYS A 209 -8.94 -0.18 20.82
CA LYS A 209 -9.47 -1.49 20.44
C LYS A 209 -8.36 -2.41 20.04
N LYS A 210 -8.38 -3.63 20.56
CA LYS A 210 -7.53 -4.73 20.10
C LYS A 210 -8.37 -5.73 19.33
N ILE A 211 -7.95 -6.02 18.10
CA ILE A 211 -8.55 -7.02 17.23
C ILE A 211 -7.55 -8.16 17.10
N THR A 212 -7.90 -9.33 17.62
CA THR A 212 -7.06 -10.51 17.58
C THR A 212 -7.70 -11.54 16.67
N PHE A 213 -7.05 -11.85 15.57
CA PHE A 213 -7.43 -12.96 14.72
C PHE A 213 -6.82 -14.23 15.27
N VAL A 214 -7.63 -15.26 15.45
CA VAL A 214 -7.15 -16.58 15.87
C VAL A 214 -7.48 -17.56 14.75
N SER A 215 -6.45 -18.15 14.17
CA SER A 215 -6.59 -19.06 13.04
C SER A 215 -5.83 -20.36 13.24
N ASP A 216 -6.20 -21.35 12.43
CA ASP A 216 -5.57 -22.67 12.41
C ASP A 216 -4.88 -22.86 11.05
N TYR A 217 -3.55 -23.04 11.07
CA TYR A 217 -2.71 -23.21 9.88
C TYR A 217 -2.96 -22.20 8.75
N SER A 218 -3.07 -20.92 9.08
CA SER A 218 -3.10 -19.86 8.07
C SER A 218 -1.72 -19.57 7.50
N PHE A 219 -0.63 -19.75 8.26
CA PHE A 219 0.72 -19.45 7.80
C PHE A 219 1.64 -20.67 7.84
N PRO A 220 2.52 -20.86 6.84
CA PRO A 220 3.54 -21.89 6.88
C PRO A 220 4.74 -21.40 7.71
N VAL A 221 4.87 -21.96 8.92
CA VAL A 221 5.92 -21.63 9.90
C VAL A 221 7.02 -22.69 9.88
N LEU A 222 6.63 -23.96 9.85
CA LEU A 222 7.53 -25.10 9.73
C LEU A 222 7.52 -25.63 8.29
N GLU A 223 8.54 -26.43 7.94
CA GLU A 223 8.61 -27.13 6.66
C GLU A 223 7.38 -28.05 6.49
N ASN A 224 6.83 -28.11 5.27
CA ASN A 224 5.66 -28.92 4.86
C ASN A 224 4.27 -28.43 5.32
N GLU A 225 4.16 -27.25 5.92
CA GLU A 225 2.87 -26.63 6.20
C GLU A 225 2.26 -25.99 4.93
N LYS A 226 0.93 -26.09 4.76
CA LYS A 226 0.22 -25.48 3.64
C LYS A 226 -0.45 -24.18 4.07
N GLU A 227 -0.17 -23.11 3.33
CA GLU A 227 -0.77 -21.79 3.55
C GLU A 227 -2.24 -21.75 3.09
N LYS A 228 -3.13 -21.16 3.89
CA LYS A 228 -4.51 -20.84 3.48
C LYS A 228 -4.53 -19.46 2.83
N LEU A 229 -4.35 -19.41 1.52
CA LEU A 229 -4.12 -18.19 0.74
C LEU A 229 -5.14 -17.08 1.02
N ALA A 230 -6.43 -17.32 0.81
CA ALA A 230 -7.45 -16.29 1.02
C ALA A 230 -7.44 -15.73 2.45
N ALA A 231 -7.20 -16.57 3.46
CA ALA A 231 -7.13 -16.14 4.85
C ALA A 231 -5.84 -15.33 5.12
N SER A 232 -4.68 -15.92 4.86
CA SER A 232 -3.36 -15.35 5.17
C SER A 232 -3.12 -14.00 4.49
N THR A 233 -3.67 -13.82 3.29
CA THR A 233 -3.54 -12.59 2.52
C THR A 233 -4.55 -11.54 2.95
N SER A 234 -5.83 -11.91 3.08
CA SER A 234 -6.91 -10.94 3.35
C SER A 234 -6.85 -10.40 4.77
N MET A 235 -6.41 -11.22 5.74
CA MET A 235 -6.19 -10.80 7.13
C MET A 235 -5.22 -9.60 7.23
N PHE A 236 -4.31 -9.45 6.27
CA PHE A 236 -3.41 -8.31 6.19
C PHE A 236 -4.15 -6.97 6.06
N LEU A 237 -5.38 -6.95 5.52
CA LEU A 237 -6.22 -5.75 5.47
C LEU A 237 -6.39 -5.10 6.85
N ALA A 238 -6.46 -5.91 7.91
CA ALA A 238 -6.58 -5.42 9.28
C ALA A 238 -5.33 -4.63 9.73
N ASN A 239 -4.13 -4.98 9.24
CA ASN A 239 -2.93 -4.19 9.52
C ASN A 239 -2.99 -2.81 8.87
N ILE A 240 -3.44 -2.73 7.62
CA ILE A 240 -3.63 -1.43 6.96
C ILE A 240 -4.71 -0.64 7.70
N PHE A 241 -5.80 -1.29 8.11
CA PHE A 241 -6.85 -0.66 8.91
C PHE A 241 -6.31 -0.09 10.22
N ALA A 242 -5.45 -0.80 10.96
CA ALA A 242 -4.79 -0.30 12.16
C ALA A 242 -3.91 0.92 11.86
N GLN A 243 -3.13 0.89 10.77
CA GLN A 243 -2.32 2.04 10.35
C GLN A 243 -3.17 3.27 10.01
N GLU A 244 -4.38 3.07 9.47
CA GLU A 244 -5.32 4.15 9.15
C GLU A 244 -6.14 4.63 10.35
N ASN A 245 -6.09 3.92 11.48
CA ASN A 245 -6.92 4.16 12.66
C ASN A 245 -6.09 3.95 13.94
N PRO A 246 -5.44 5.00 14.47
CA PRO A 246 -4.46 4.90 15.55
C PRO A 246 -4.95 4.23 16.85
N ASN A 247 -6.26 4.26 17.10
CA ASN A 247 -6.89 3.63 18.25
C ASN A 247 -7.09 2.11 18.08
N VAL A 248 -6.66 1.51 16.97
CA VAL A 248 -6.84 0.10 16.67
C VAL A 248 -5.50 -0.61 16.61
N PHE A 249 -5.31 -1.59 17.49
CA PHE A 249 -4.22 -2.55 17.40
C PHE A 249 -4.73 -3.87 16.82
N THR A 250 -3.93 -4.51 15.97
CA THR A 250 -4.24 -5.79 15.33
C THR A 250 -3.16 -6.82 15.59
N SER A 251 -3.58 -8.04 15.89
CA SER A 251 -2.69 -9.19 16.01
C SER A 251 -3.31 -10.45 15.39
N PHE A 252 -2.47 -11.37 14.95
CA PHE A 252 -2.81 -12.64 14.35
C PHE A 252 -2.08 -13.72 15.14
N ILE A 253 -2.84 -14.64 15.71
CA ILE A 253 -2.36 -15.80 16.44
C ILE A 253 -2.75 -17.02 15.62
N ASP A 254 -1.75 -17.62 14.97
CA ASP A 254 -1.94 -18.82 14.18
C ASP A 254 -1.50 -20.05 14.96
N VAL A 255 -2.36 -21.05 15.10
CA VAL A 255 -2.10 -22.24 15.92
C VAL A 255 -2.09 -23.50 15.06
N ASP A 256 -1.58 -24.59 15.64
CA ASP A 256 -1.87 -25.96 15.20
C ASP A 256 -3.01 -26.50 16.08
N ALA A 257 -4.25 -26.26 15.64
CA ALA A 257 -5.42 -26.67 16.41
C ALA A 257 -5.59 -28.20 16.43
N SER A 258 -4.96 -28.92 15.51
CA SER A 258 -5.13 -30.36 15.34
C SER A 258 -4.33 -31.20 16.34
N ASN A 259 -3.08 -30.81 16.64
CA ASN A 259 -2.21 -31.55 17.54
C ASN A 259 -2.23 -31.01 18.99
N ASP A 260 -2.54 -29.72 19.19
CA ASP A 260 -2.42 -29.06 20.49
C ASP A 260 -3.80 -28.76 21.15
N ILE A 261 -4.91 -29.33 20.67
CA ILE A 261 -6.27 -29.01 21.15
C ILE A 261 -6.55 -29.31 22.63
N THR A 262 -5.72 -30.13 23.26
CA THR A 262 -5.81 -30.47 24.69
C THR A 262 -4.70 -29.81 25.52
N SER A 263 -3.85 -28.99 24.89
CA SER A 263 -2.73 -28.33 25.55
C SER A 263 -3.20 -27.14 26.36
N GLU A 264 -3.36 -27.30 27.67
CA GLU A 264 -3.57 -26.17 28.59
C GLU A 264 -2.50 -25.08 28.44
N SER A 265 -1.27 -25.47 28.09
CA SER A 265 -0.18 -24.52 27.87
C SER A 265 -0.39 -23.65 26.63
N LEU A 266 -1.02 -24.17 25.57
CA LEU A 266 -1.37 -23.38 24.39
C LEU A 266 -2.43 -22.33 24.75
N TYR A 267 -3.51 -22.73 25.41
CA TYR A 267 -4.58 -21.80 25.79
C TYR A 267 -4.11 -20.75 26.79
N ALA A 268 -3.24 -21.10 27.74
CA ALA A 268 -2.58 -20.13 28.61
C ALA A 268 -1.71 -19.14 27.81
N SER A 269 -0.99 -19.62 26.79
CA SER A 269 -0.17 -18.77 25.93
C SER A 269 -1.03 -17.82 25.08
N ILE A 270 -2.14 -18.29 24.50
CA ILE A 270 -3.09 -17.45 23.77
C ILE A 270 -3.67 -16.38 24.68
N GLN A 271 -4.05 -16.73 25.91
CA GLN A 271 -4.52 -15.76 26.88
C GLN A 271 -3.44 -14.71 27.20
N ASN A 272 -2.19 -15.13 27.39
CA ASN A 272 -1.08 -14.20 27.58
C ASN A 272 -0.90 -13.25 26.38
N GLU A 273 -1.12 -13.71 25.14
CA GLU A 273 -1.14 -12.81 23.98
C GLU A 273 -2.29 -11.82 24.06
N LEU A 274 -3.50 -12.25 24.41
CA LEU A 274 -4.66 -11.37 24.57
C LEU A 274 -4.42 -10.31 25.65
N ASP A 275 -3.78 -10.69 26.75
CA ASP A 275 -3.55 -9.83 27.90
C ASP A 275 -2.38 -8.87 27.74
N TYR A 276 -1.25 -9.32 27.18
CA TYR A 276 0.01 -8.58 27.27
C TYR A 276 0.60 -8.15 25.93
N ASN A 277 0.21 -8.76 24.80
CA ASN A 277 0.83 -8.43 23.53
C ASN A 277 0.17 -7.23 22.83
N TYR A 278 0.92 -6.14 22.72
CA TYR A 278 0.56 -4.90 22.00
C TYR A 278 1.68 -4.41 21.09
N SER A 279 2.56 -5.31 20.64
CA SER A 279 3.71 -4.93 19.81
C SER A 279 3.92 -5.87 18.63
N GLU A 280 3.78 -7.18 18.85
CA GLU A 280 3.97 -8.19 17.82
C GLU A 280 2.63 -8.47 17.14
N ARG A 281 2.59 -8.35 15.80
CA ARG A 281 1.35 -8.56 15.04
C ARG A 281 1.19 -9.98 14.55
N SER A 282 2.24 -10.60 14.03
CA SER A 282 2.17 -11.94 13.43
C SER A 282 2.81 -12.97 14.35
N ILE A 283 1.97 -13.75 15.02
CA ILE A 283 2.35 -14.78 15.97
C ILE A 283 1.91 -16.13 15.46
N ALA A 284 2.74 -17.13 15.66
CA ALA A 284 2.33 -18.51 15.52
C ALA A 284 2.74 -19.35 16.72
N TYR A 285 1.90 -20.31 17.07
CA TYR A 285 2.21 -21.37 18.01
C TYR A 285 2.32 -22.69 17.25
N ARG A 286 3.49 -23.33 17.34
CA ARG A 286 3.77 -24.66 16.80
C ARG A 286 4.51 -25.46 17.86
N ASN A 287 4.04 -26.66 18.17
CA ASN A 287 4.60 -27.51 19.22
C ASN A 287 4.75 -26.76 20.57
N ASN A 288 3.74 -25.98 20.96
CA ASN A 288 3.75 -25.10 22.13
C ASN A 288 4.96 -24.13 22.21
N LYS A 289 5.52 -23.74 21.06
CA LYS A 289 6.53 -22.68 20.94
C LYS A 289 5.97 -21.49 20.20
N ARG A 290 6.26 -20.30 20.71
CA ARG A 290 5.90 -19.03 20.09
C ARG A 290 6.92 -18.64 19.01
N TRP A 291 6.40 -18.27 17.85
CA TRP A 291 7.15 -17.78 16.71
C TRP A 291 6.63 -16.41 16.31
N THR A 292 7.54 -15.50 15.93
CA THR A 292 7.19 -14.22 15.32
C THR A 292 7.89 -14.06 13.98
N LYS A 293 7.20 -13.40 13.05
CA LYS A 293 7.72 -13.15 11.71
C LYS A 293 8.82 -12.09 11.75
N PHE A 294 9.89 -12.29 10.98
CA PHE A 294 10.94 -11.30 10.76
C PHE A 294 11.44 -11.39 9.31
N TYR A 295 12.25 -10.42 8.91
CA TYR A 295 12.81 -10.33 7.57
C TYR A 295 14.32 -10.45 7.68
N GLU A 296 14.86 -11.57 7.24
CA GLU A 296 16.27 -11.89 7.36
C GLU A 296 17.06 -11.24 6.23
N PRO A 297 18.10 -10.43 6.53
CA PRO A 297 18.95 -9.86 5.49
C PRO A 297 19.77 -10.98 4.82
N ILE A 298 19.84 -10.95 3.50
CA ILE A 298 20.68 -11.86 2.72
C ILE A 298 21.77 -11.07 1.99
N LYS A 299 22.92 -11.69 1.80
CA LYS A 299 24.02 -11.12 1.00
C LYS A 299 23.94 -11.69 -0.41
N VAL A 300 24.00 -10.81 -1.40
CA VAL A 300 24.12 -11.21 -2.80
C VAL A 300 25.56 -10.99 -3.25
N ASP A 301 26.16 -12.03 -3.80
CA ASP A 301 27.50 -11.99 -4.40
C ASP A 301 27.37 -11.63 -5.89
N ASP A 302 28.10 -10.61 -6.32
CA ASP A 302 28.07 -10.06 -7.68
C ASP A 302 28.97 -10.84 -8.67
N ALA A 303 29.68 -11.86 -8.19
CA ALA A 303 30.69 -12.56 -8.98
C ALA A 303 30.13 -13.54 -10.04
N LYS A 304 28.84 -13.88 -10.04
CA LYS A 304 28.23 -14.79 -11.03
C LYS A 304 27.61 -14.00 -12.19
N LYS A 305 27.78 -14.50 -13.42
CA LYS A 305 27.08 -13.95 -14.60
C LYS A 305 25.71 -14.61 -14.76
N ASP A 306 24.73 -13.81 -15.16
CA ASP A 306 23.39 -14.26 -15.51
C ASP A 306 23.44 -15.27 -16.69
N THR A 307 22.75 -16.40 -16.53
CA THR A 307 22.62 -17.45 -17.54
C THR A 307 21.21 -17.56 -18.11
N TYR A 308 20.23 -16.85 -17.55
CA TYR A 308 18.82 -16.94 -17.93
C TYR A 308 18.47 -16.05 -19.12
N VAL A 309 19.16 -14.92 -19.28
CA VAL A 309 18.92 -13.97 -20.37
C VAL A 309 19.90 -14.14 -21.54
N SER A 310 19.41 -14.16 -22.78
CA SER A 310 20.25 -14.25 -23.98
C SER A 310 19.58 -13.66 -25.24
N SER A 311 20.38 -13.38 -26.27
CA SER A 311 19.96 -12.75 -27.52
C SER A 311 19.06 -13.60 -28.43
N GLY A 312 19.06 -14.92 -28.24
CA GLY A 312 18.32 -15.88 -29.07
C GLY A 312 16.94 -16.26 -28.54
N LYS A 313 16.58 -15.79 -27.34
CA LYS A 313 15.37 -16.21 -26.61
C LYS A 313 14.24 -15.20 -26.74
N THR A 314 13.01 -15.66 -26.47
CA THR A 314 11.79 -14.85 -26.52
C THR A 314 11.28 -14.58 -25.12
N TYR A 315 11.12 -13.31 -24.75
CA TYR A 315 10.66 -12.90 -23.43
C TYR A 315 9.29 -12.23 -23.51
N LEU A 316 8.34 -12.70 -22.69
CA LEU A 316 7.01 -12.11 -22.56
C LEU A 316 6.99 -11.12 -21.40
N ILE A 317 6.61 -9.87 -21.66
CA ILE A 317 6.47 -8.82 -20.64
C ILE A 317 5.02 -8.33 -20.63
N THR A 318 4.29 -8.70 -19.58
CA THR A 318 2.94 -8.16 -19.37
C THR A 318 3.05 -6.77 -18.75
N GLY A 319 2.24 -5.80 -19.20
CA GLY A 319 2.39 -4.42 -18.72
C GLY A 319 3.68 -3.74 -19.21
N GLY A 320 4.26 -4.20 -20.32
CA GLY A 320 5.55 -3.72 -20.84
C GLY A 320 5.60 -2.25 -21.25
N LEU A 321 4.45 -1.57 -21.42
CA LEU A 321 4.36 -0.12 -21.65
C LEU A 321 4.23 0.70 -20.35
N GLY A 322 4.06 0.04 -19.20
CA GLY A 322 4.08 0.67 -17.88
C GLY A 322 5.50 1.06 -17.46
N GLU A 323 5.61 1.77 -16.33
CA GLU A 323 6.89 2.28 -15.79
C GLU A 323 7.95 1.17 -15.68
N VAL A 324 7.65 0.13 -14.90
CA VAL A 324 8.56 -1.03 -14.69
C VAL A 324 8.78 -1.83 -15.97
N GLY A 325 7.71 -2.07 -16.73
CA GLY A 325 7.78 -2.85 -17.96
C GLY A 325 8.76 -2.23 -18.97
N LYS A 326 8.74 -0.91 -19.13
CA LYS A 326 9.63 -0.19 -20.05
C LYS A 326 11.10 -0.32 -19.66
N VAL A 327 11.42 -0.37 -18.37
CA VAL A 327 12.81 -0.59 -17.91
C VAL A 327 13.33 -1.92 -18.45
N PHE A 328 12.58 -3.00 -18.29
CA PHE A 328 12.98 -4.32 -18.75
C PHE A 328 12.93 -4.47 -20.27
N VAL A 329 11.97 -3.84 -20.96
CA VAL A 329 11.96 -3.82 -22.43
C VAL A 329 13.25 -3.18 -22.97
N ASN A 330 13.64 -2.01 -22.43
CA ASN A 330 14.86 -1.33 -22.87
C ASN A 330 16.11 -2.16 -22.50
N TYR A 331 16.21 -2.65 -21.27
CA TYR A 331 17.36 -3.46 -20.83
C TYR A 331 17.55 -4.72 -21.68
N LEU A 332 16.50 -5.53 -21.88
CA LEU A 332 16.58 -6.75 -22.68
C LEU A 332 16.88 -6.46 -24.16
N SER A 333 16.40 -5.31 -24.66
CA SER A 333 16.62 -4.88 -26.02
C SER A 333 18.06 -4.41 -26.24
N GLU A 334 18.56 -3.52 -25.39
CA GLU A 334 19.85 -2.85 -25.57
C GLU A 334 21.03 -3.76 -25.17
N THR A 335 20.87 -4.54 -24.10
CA THR A 335 21.95 -5.41 -23.57
C THR A 335 22.05 -6.72 -24.34
N TYR A 336 20.91 -7.33 -24.68
CA TYR A 336 20.88 -8.67 -25.26
C TYR A 336 20.36 -8.71 -26.70
N ASN A 337 19.77 -7.64 -27.24
CA ASN A 337 19.10 -7.69 -28.56
C ASN A 337 18.09 -8.87 -28.64
N ALA A 338 17.41 -9.13 -27.52
CA ALA A 338 16.47 -10.22 -27.37
C ALA A 338 15.19 -9.99 -28.17
N LYS A 339 14.40 -11.05 -28.37
CA LYS A 339 13.03 -10.95 -28.90
C LYS A 339 12.08 -10.68 -27.74
N ILE A 340 11.34 -9.58 -27.81
CA ILE A 340 10.51 -9.10 -26.70
C ILE A 340 9.06 -9.01 -27.16
N ILE A 341 8.17 -9.67 -26.40
CA ILE A 341 6.75 -9.64 -26.61
C ILE A 341 6.12 -8.82 -25.49
N ILE A 342 5.56 -7.67 -25.83
CA ILE A 342 4.81 -6.82 -24.91
C ILE A 342 3.34 -7.23 -24.98
N LEU A 343 2.75 -7.57 -23.84
CA LEU A 343 1.33 -7.89 -23.72
C LEU A 343 0.63 -6.84 -22.85
N GLY A 344 -0.48 -6.28 -23.33
CA GLY A 344 -1.28 -5.35 -22.54
C GLY A 344 -2.71 -5.21 -23.04
N ARG A 345 -3.56 -4.54 -22.26
CA ARG A 345 -5.01 -4.41 -22.55
C ARG A 345 -5.36 -3.38 -23.62
N SER A 346 -4.42 -2.51 -23.99
CA SER A 346 -4.71 -1.46 -24.95
C SER A 346 -4.84 -2.05 -26.34
N ASN A 347 -5.99 -1.84 -27.00
CA ASN A 347 -6.12 -2.21 -28.39
C ASN A 347 -5.28 -1.24 -29.25
N VAL A 348 -4.10 -1.71 -29.64
CA VAL A 348 -3.17 -0.98 -30.52
C VAL A 348 -3.30 -1.59 -31.92
N PRO A 349 -3.55 -0.79 -32.97
CA PRO A 349 -3.67 -1.30 -34.33
C PRO A 349 -2.34 -1.91 -34.82
N VAL A 350 -2.40 -2.65 -35.93
CA VAL A 350 -1.20 -3.23 -36.53
C VAL A 350 -0.25 -2.13 -37.03
N GLU A 351 1.04 -2.42 -37.10
CA GLU A 351 2.08 -1.42 -37.41
C GLU A 351 1.83 -0.64 -38.70
N SER A 352 1.30 -1.29 -39.73
CA SER A 352 0.98 -0.66 -41.02
C SER A 352 -0.09 0.43 -40.92
N GLU A 353 -0.89 0.43 -39.85
CA GLU A 353 -2.00 1.37 -39.63
C GLU A 353 -1.63 2.49 -38.62
N TRP A 354 -0.41 2.48 -38.06
CA TRP A 354 -0.02 3.42 -37.02
C TRP A 354 -0.05 4.88 -37.47
N GLU A 355 0.47 5.18 -38.66
CA GLU A 355 0.47 6.54 -39.20
C GLU A 355 -0.94 7.07 -39.45
N GLU A 356 -1.83 6.23 -39.98
CA GLU A 356 -3.24 6.59 -40.20
C GLU A 356 -3.95 6.82 -38.86
N TYR A 357 -3.78 5.91 -37.89
CA TYR A 357 -4.44 6.00 -36.60
C TYR A 357 -4.01 7.25 -35.81
N VAL A 358 -2.72 7.57 -35.78
CA VAL A 358 -2.21 8.74 -35.04
C VAL A 358 -2.76 10.07 -35.60
N ASN A 359 -3.09 10.11 -36.89
CA ASN A 359 -3.64 11.29 -37.55
C ASN A 359 -5.19 11.34 -37.54
N ALA A 360 -5.87 10.29 -37.06
CA ALA A 360 -7.33 10.23 -37.04
C ALA A 360 -7.93 11.07 -35.91
N ALA A 361 -8.96 11.87 -36.22
CA ALA A 361 -9.65 12.71 -35.24
C ALA A 361 -10.36 11.93 -34.11
N SER A 362 -10.67 10.66 -34.33
CA SER A 362 -11.32 9.75 -33.36
C SER A 362 -10.34 8.97 -32.48
N ALA A 363 -9.03 9.15 -32.67
CA ALA A 363 -8.02 8.35 -31.99
C ALA A 363 -7.93 8.66 -30.49
N SER A 364 -7.81 7.61 -29.67
CA SER A 364 -7.61 7.77 -28.23
C SER A 364 -6.20 8.28 -27.95
N GLN A 365 -6.08 9.36 -27.16
CA GLN A 365 -4.79 9.91 -26.75
C GLN A 365 -3.88 8.85 -26.10
N LYS A 366 -4.45 7.93 -25.32
CA LYS A 366 -3.72 6.83 -24.69
C LYS A 366 -3.11 5.88 -25.73
N THR A 367 -3.88 5.53 -26.76
CA THR A 367 -3.41 4.66 -27.85
C THR A 367 -2.36 5.37 -28.70
N ILE A 368 -2.51 6.66 -28.97
CA ILE A 368 -1.48 7.47 -29.66
C ILE A 368 -0.16 7.42 -28.89
N THR A 369 -0.19 7.68 -27.58
CA THR A 369 1.02 7.62 -26.74
C THR A 369 1.67 6.23 -26.77
N ASN A 370 0.87 5.17 -26.72
CA ASN A 370 1.37 3.80 -26.82
C ASN A 370 2.02 3.51 -28.18
N ILE A 371 1.42 3.95 -29.29
CA ILE A 371 1.98 3.79 -30.64
C ILE A 371 3.33 4.52 -30.73
N GLN A 372 3.40 5.77 -30.28
CA GLN A 372 4.62 6.57 -30.31
C GLN A 372 5.74 5.91 -29.49
N GLU A 373 5.41 5.33 -28.34
CA GLU A 373 6.38 4.60 -27.53
C GLU A 373 6.87 3.32 -28.21
N LEU A 374 5.95 2.54 -28.79
CA LEU A 374 6.31 1.35 -29.56
C LEU A 374 7.17 1.69 -30.79
N GLN A 375 6.92 2.81 -31.47
CA GLN A 375 7.77 3.31 -32.56
C GLN A 375 9.20 3.57 -32.09
N LYS A 376 9.38 4.25 -30.95
CA LYS A 376 10.71 4.52 -30.37
C LYS A 376 11.45 3.22 -30.03
N LEU A 377 10.77 2.29 -29.37
CA LEU A 377 11.34 0.98 -29.00
C LEU A 377 11.75 0.18 -30.24
N ARG A 378 10.88 0.14 -31.26
CA ARG A 378 11.14 -0.61 -32.50
C ARG A 378 12.16 0.04 -33.43
N HIS A 379 12.41 1.33 -33.29
CA HIS A 379 13.54 1.97 -33.95
C HIS A 379 14.87 1.43 -33.42
N LYS A 380 14.95 1.13 -32.11
CA LYS A 380 16.15 0.55 -31.48
C LYS A 380 16.28 -0.95 -31.74
N ASN A 381 15.19 -1.71 -31.67
CA ASN A 381 15.19 -3.16 -31.89
C ASN A 381 13.93 -3.61 -32.62
N LYS A 382 14.10 -4.12 -33.83
CA LYS A 382 12.99 -4.57 -34.69
C LYS A 382 12.28 -5.83 -34.16
N LYS A 383 12.84 -6.53 -33.17
CA LYS A 383 12.29 -7.76 -32.56
C LYS A 383 11.40 -7.48 -31.34
N ILE A 384 10.83 -6.29 -31.24
CA ILE A 384 9.85 -5.91 -30.21
C ILE A 384 8.45 -5.95 -30.84
N TYR A 385 7.57 -6.75 -30.26
CA TYR A 385 6.21 -6.98 -30.76
C TYR A 385 5.18 -6.65 -29.68
N TYR A 386 4.00 -6.18 -30.08
CA TYR A 386 2.90 -5.86 -29.17
C TYR A 386 1.69 -6.74 -29.48
N TYR A 387 1.08 -7.27 -28.42
CA TYR A 387 -0.17 -8.01 -28.47
C TYR A 387 -1.17 -7.41 -27.49
N SER A 388 -2.41 -7.25 -27.94
CA SER A 388 -3.52 -6.84 -27.08
C SER A 388 -4.16 -8.07 -26.45
N ALA A 389 -4.15 -8.17 -25.12
CA ALA A 389 -4.91 -9.13 -24.35
C ALA A 389 -5.03 -8.67 -22.88
N ASP A 390 -6.10 -9.09 -22.21
CA ASP A 390 -6.21 -8.99 -20.76
C ASP A 390 -5.62 -10.22 -20.08
N THR A 391 -4.53 -10.01 -19.34
CA THR A 391 -3.87 -11.06 -18.55
C THR A 391 -4.77 -11.64 -17.48
N ALA A 392 -5.78 -10.89 -17.01
CA ALA A 392 -6.75 -11.39 -16.03
C ALA A 392 -7.82 -12.31 -16.64
N ASN A 393 -7.99 -12.32 -17.96
CA ASN A 393 -8.90 -13.21 -18.66
C ASN A 393 -8.13 -14.42 -19.22
N LEU A 394 -8.40 -15.61 -18.68
CA LEU A 394 -7.67 -16.84 -19.04
C LEU A 394 -7.76 -17.16 -20.53
N GLU A 395 -8.96 -17.06 -21.11
CA GLU A 395 -9.19 -17.41 -22.52
C GLU A 395 -8.47 -16.43 -23.45
N ASP A 396 -8.55 -15.13 -23.16
CA ASP A 396 -7.87 -14.09 -23.94
C ASP A 396 -6.33 -14.24 -23.83
N PHE A 397 -5.83 -14.46 -22.61
CA PHE A 397 -4.41 -14.68 -22.36
C PHE A 397 -3.88 -15.92 -23.10
N GLN A 398 -4.58 -17.07 -23.02
CA GLN A 398 -4.20 -18.30 -23.71
C GLN A 398 -4.24 -18.15 -25.24
N LYS A 399 -5.26 -17.47 -25.79
CA LYS A 399 -5.34 -17.16 -27.23
C LYS A 399 -4.16 -16.31 -27.68
N ALA A 400 -3.81 -15.29 -26.90
CA ALA A 400 -2.66 -14.44 -27.19
C ALA A 400 -1.35 -15.24 -27.14
N VAL A 401 -1.13 -16.05 -26.09
CA VAL A 401 0.07 -16.91 -25.96
C VAL A 401 0.18 -17.89 -27.12
N ALA A 402 -0.90 -18.56 -27.51
CA ALA A 402 -0.90 -19.47 -28.65
C ALA A 402 -0.55 -18.77 -29.97
N LYS A 403 -1.06 -17.54 -30.16
CA LYS A 403 -0.70 -16.71 -31.32
C LYS A 403 0.77 -16.32 -31.30
N ILE A 404 1.27 -15.84 -30.16
CA ILE A 404 2.67 -15.47 -29.95
C ILE A 404 3.58 -16.64 -30.26
N GLN A 405 3.30 -17.83 -29.74
CA GLN A 405 4.14 -19.02 -29.94
C GLN A 405 4.18 -19.48 -31.40
N ARG A 406 3.05 -19.38 -32.11
CA ARG A 406 2.98 -19.67 -33.54
C ARG A 406 3.79 -18.69 -34.39
N GLU A 407 3.81 -17.41 -34.03
CA GLU A 407 4.48 -16.36 -34.82
C GLU A 407 5.95 -16.16 -34.42
N HIS A 408 6.32 -16.49 -33.18
CA HIS A 408 7.61 -16.12 -32.62
C HIS A 408 8.39 -17.27 -31.97
N GLY A 409 7.82 -18.48 -31.92
CA GLY A 409 8.41 -19.64 -31.26
C GLY A 409 8.17 -19.65 -29.75
N GLU A 410 8.84 -20.57 -29.05
CA GLU A 410 8.65 -20.75 -27.62
C GLU A 410 9.03 -19.51 -26.80
N ILE A 411 8.28 -19.26 -25.73
CA ILE A 411 8.57 -18.23 -24.74
C ILE A 411 9.54 -18.85 -23.73
N SER A 412 10.67 -18.18 -23.53
CA SER A 412 11.73 -18.69 -22.66
C SER A 412 11.62 -18.13 -21.24
N GLY A 413 11.17 -16.88 -21.08
CA GLY A 413 10.98 -16.29 -19.75
C GLY A 413 9.88 -15.24 -19.73
N ILE A 414 9.33 -14.99 -18.54
CA ILE A 414 8.19 -14.08 -18.36
C ILE A 414 8.54 -13.02 -17.31
N ILE A 415 8.25 -11.76 -17.61
CA ILE A 415 8.25 -10.64 -16.65
C ILE A 415 6.81 -10.16 -16.47
N HIS A 416 6.23 -10.41 -15.29
CA HIS A 416 4.89 -9.96 -14.96
C HIS A 416 4.92 -8.59 -14.27
N ALA A 417 4.84 -7.52 -15.07
CA ALA A 417 4.80 -6.12 -14.62
C ALA A 417 3.42 -5.47 -14.77
N ALA A 418 2.36 -6.26 -14.97
CA ALA A 418 1.00 -5.73 -15.04
C ALA A 418 0.53 -5.29 -13.64
N GLY A 419 -0.26 -4.21 -13.61
CA GLY A 419 -0.79 -3.64 -12.38
C GLY A 419 -1.73 -2.48 -12.67
N ASN A 420 -2.41 -2.01 -11.63
CA ASN A 420 -3.26 -0.85 -11.67
C ASN A 420 -2.70 0.26 -10.78
N GLY A 421 -2.22 1.34 -11.41
CA GLY A 421 -1.72 2.53 -10.72
C GLY A 421 -2.76 3.65 -10.60
N ALA A 422 -4.04 3.40 -10.90
CA ALA A 422 -5.08 4.42 -10.84
C ALA A 422 -5.34 4.87 -9.40
N THR A 423 -5.17 6.15 -9.13
CA THR A 423 -5.29 6.78 -7.81
C THR A 423 -6.66 6.55 -7.16
N SER A 424 -7.72 6.45 -7.99
CA SER A 424 -9.09 6.12 -7.56
C SER A 424 -9.25 4.77 -6.86
N THR A 425 -8.26 3.88 -6.96
CA THR A 425 -8.28 2.55 -6.33
C THR A 425 -7.48 2.46 -5.04
N PHE A 426 -6.80 3.54 -4.65
CA PHE A 426 -6.09 3.67 -3.37
C PHE A 426 -6.97 4.43 -2.39
N LYS A 427 -7.80 3.70 -1.64
CA LYS A 427 -8.75 4.28 -0.68
C LYS A 427 -8.54 3.73 0.74
N PRO A 428 -8.94 4.49 1.78
CA PRO A 428 -9.03 3.95 3.13
C PRO A 428 -9.86 2.67 3.16
N VAL A 429 -9.55 1.75 4.08
CA VAL A 429 -10.17 0.43 4.17
C VAL A 429 -11.69 0.51 4.24
N GLU A 430 -12.25 1.46 4.99
CA GLU A 430 -13.71 1.64 5.11
C GLU A 430 -14.42 2.04 3.80
N ASN A 431 -13.67 2.56 2.82
CA ASN A 431 -14.18 3.04 1.54
C ASN A 431 -13.83 2.10 0.37
N LEU A 432 -13.23 0.94 0.66
CA LEU A 432 -12.99 -0.09 -0.35
C LEU A 432 -14.28 -0.86 -0.64
N ASP A 433 -14.50 -1.17 -1.91
CA ASP A 433 -15.60 -2.00 -2.39
C ASP A 433 -15.08 -3.12 -3.31
N ILE A 434 -16.01 -3.95 -3.80
CA ILE A 434 -15.68 -5.08 -4.66
C ILE A 434 -15.09 -4.65 -6.01
N GLU A 435 -15.50 -3.50 -6.55
CA GLU A 435 -15.02 -3.01 -7.85
C GLU A 435 -13.58 -2.51 -7.72
N ILE A 436 -13.28 -1.77 -6.65
CA ILE A 436 -11.92 -1.33 -6.31
C ILE A 436 -11.01 -2.53 -6.04
N ALA A 437 -11.48 -3.51 -5.27
CA ALA A 437 -10.73 -4.73 -4.99
C ALA A 437 -10.41 -5.49 -6.29
N LYS A 438 -11.41 -5.74 -7.14
CA LYS A 438 -11.21 -6.39 -8.46
C LYS A 438 -10.24 -5.61 -9.34
N ALA A 439 -10.37 -4.29 -9.41
CA ALA A 439 -9.49 -3.45 -10.22
C ALA A 439 -8.01 -3.53 -9.81
N GLN A 440 -7.72 -3.85 -8.54
CA GLN A 440 -6.35 -4.13 -8.06
C GLN A 440 -5.96 -5.60 -8.18
N PHE A 441 -6.90 -6.52 -7.93
CA PHE A 441 -6.64 -7.96 -7.89
C PHE A 441 -6.46 -8.54 -9.29
N ASP A 442 -7.29 -8.16 -10.27
CA ASP A 442 -7.31 -8.75 -11.61
C ASP A 442 -5.93 -8.78 -12.28
N PRO A 443 -5.19 -7.67 -12.43
CA PRO A 443 -3.89 -7.69 -13.09
C PRO A 443 -2.77 -8.36 -12.28
N LYS A 444 -2.99 -8.65 -10.99
CA LYS A 444 -2.00 -9.18 -10.05
C LYS A 444 -2.27 -10.64 -9.70
N ILE A 445 -3.43 -10.93 -9.10
CA ILE A 445 -3.90 -12.25 -8.70
C ILE A 445 -4.27 -13.08 -9.93
N ASN A 446 -5.35 -12.73 -10.64
CA ASN A 446 -5.75 -13.48 -11.83
C ASN A 446 -4.66 -13.48 -12.91
N GLY A 447 -3.94 -12.37 -13.09
CA GLY A 447 -2.75 -12.32 -13.95
C GLY A 447 -1.73 -13.42 -13.61
N THR A 448 -1.36 -13.56 -12.34
CA THR A 448 -0.43 -14.60 -11.88
C THR A 448 -1.00 -16.00 -12.03
N LEU A 449 -2.27 -16.21 -11.65
CA LEU A 449 -2.95 -17.50 -11.76
C LEU A 449 -3.07 -17.97 -13.22
N ASN A 450 -3.33 -17.06 -14.16
CA ASN A 450 -3.45 -17.37 -15.58
C ASN A 450 -2.08 -17.66 -16.21
N ILE A 451 -1.02 -16.97 -15.79
CA ILE A 451 0.35 -17.32 -16.16
C ILE A 451 0.67 -18.73 -15.66
N TYR A 452 0.33 -19.04 -14.41
CA TYR A 452 0.51 -20.38 -13.84
C TYR A 452 -0.24 -21.43 -14.66
N GLU A 453 -1.54 -21.26 -14.87
CA GLU A 453 -2.34 -22.25 -15.59
C GLU A 453 -1.84 -22.48 -17.03
N THR A 454 -1.33 -21.44 -17.68
CA THR A 454 -0.84 -21.53 -19.06
C THR A 454 0.57 -22.13 -19.17
N PHE A 455 1.42 -21.96 -18.15
CA PHE A 455 2.85 -22.29 -18.21
C PHE A 455 3.34 -23.31 -17.17
N LYS A 456 2.50 -23.81 -16.25
CA LYS A 456 2.90 -24.79 -15.20
C LYS A 456 3.59 -26.05 -15.74
N ASP A 457 3.21 -26.52 -16.92
CA ASP A 457 3.77 -27.71 -17.57
C ASP A 457 4.89 -27.37 -18.59
N LYS A 458 5.41 -26.14 -18.57
CA LYS A 458 6.44 -25.66 -19.49
C LYS A 458 7.74 -25.36 -18.76
N SER A 459 8.86 -25.71 -19.38
CA SER A 459 10.19 -25.36 -18.88
C SER A 459 10.53 -23.91 -19.27
N LEU A 460 10.13 -22.96 -18.44
CA LEU A 460 10.59 -21.58 -18.54
C LEU A 460 11.93 -21.43 -17.83
N ASP A 461 12.80 -20.58 -18.39
CA ASP A 461 14.03 -20.13 -17.74
C ASP A 461 13.70 -19.42 -16.42
N PHE A 462 12.71 -18.53 -16.45
CA PHE A 462 12.22 -17.82 -15.27
C PHE A 462 10.80 -17.27 -15.45
N VAL A 463 10.12 -17.06 -14.33
CA VAL A 463 8.95 -16.18 -14.21
C VAL A 463 9.21 -15.18 -13.10
N TRP A 464 9.35 -13.90 -13.47
CA TRP A 464 9.69 -12.83 -12.56
C TRP A 464 8.51 -11.88 -12.39
N ILE A 465 7.94 -11.81 -11.20
CA ILE A 465 6.70 -11.09 -10.93
C ILE A 465 6.97 -9.88 -10.04
N THR A 466 6.52 -8.71 -10.49
CA THR A 466 6.59 -7.50 -9.67
C THR A 466 5.56 -7.57 -8.55
N SER A 467 6.06 -7.56 -7.31
CA SER A 467 5.27 -7.38 -6.09
C SER A 467 5.59 -6.01 -5.49
N SER A 468 5.17 -5.77 -4.24
CA SER A 468 5.42 -4.51 -3.54
C SER A 468 5.74 -4.73 -2.08
N LEU A 469 6.66 -3.92 -1.55
CA LEU A 469 6.97 -3.84 -0.13
C LEU A 469 5.74 -3.51 0.74
N SER A 470 4.68 -2.92 0.16
CA SER A 470 3.41 -2.73 0.85
C SER A 470 2.74 -4.03 1.32
N SER A 471 3.00 -5.18 0.67
CA SER A 471 2.53 -6.50 1.11
C SER A 471 3.16 -6.98 2.43
N ILE A 472 4.22 -6.28 2.87
CA ILE A 472 5.00 -6.51 4.08
C ILE A 472 4.70 -5.41 5.11
N LEU A 473 4.92 -4.14 4.74
CA LEU A 473 4.86 -3.00 5.65
C LEU A 473 3.48 -2.36 5.74
N GLY A 474 2.54 -2.76 4.88
CA GLY A 474 1.28 -2.05 4.71
C GLY A 474 1.50 -0.70 4.01
N GLY A 475 0.65 0.25 4.36
CA GLY A 475 0.62 1.59 3.78
C GLY A 475 -0.80 2.14 3.84
N LEU A 476 -0.93 3.40 4.22
CA LEU A 476 -2.21 4.11 4.23
C LEU A 476 -2.82 4.08 2.84
N THR A 477 -4.08 3.65 2.72
CA THR A 477 -4.84 3.45 1.47
C THR A 477 -4.41 2.29 0.58
N TYR A 478 -3.44 1.48 1.01
CA TYR A 478 -2.91 0.37 0.22
C TYR A 478 -3.69 -0.94 0.42
N GLY A 479 -4.82 -0.95 1.14
CA GLY A 479 -5.52 -2.18 1.54
C GLY A 479 -5.68 -3.20 0.40
N ALA A 480 -6.31 -2.83 -0.71
CA ALA A 480 -6.50 -3.72 -1.85
C ALA A 480 -5.16 -4.05 -2.57
N TYR A 481 -4.32 -3.04 -2.81
CA TYR A 481 -3.04 -3.23 -3.49
C TYR A 481 -2.08 -4.15 -2.72
N ALA A 482 -1.95 -3.96 -1.41
CA ALA A 482 -1.10 -4.76 -0.54
C ALA A 482 -1.58 -6.21 -0.46
N VAL A 483 -2.89 -6.45 -0.35
CA VAL A 483 -3.46 -7.81 -0.36
C VAL A 483 -3.20 -8.52 -1.70
N ALA A 484 -3.34 -7.82 -2.83
CA ALA A 484 -3.06 -8.39 -4.14
C ALA A 484 -1.59 -8.82 -4.30
N ASN A 485 -0.64 -7.96 -3.89
CA ASN A 485 0.78 -8.30 -3.94
C ASN A 485 1.16 -9.40 -2.94
N LYS A 486 0.53 -9.40 -1.75
CA LYS A 486 0.72 -10.45 -0.74
C LYS A 486 0.27 -11.82 -1.24
N PHE A 487 -0.82 -11.87 -2.01
CA PHE A 487 -1.30 -13.10 -2.64
C PHE A 487 -0.27 -13.70 -3.60
N ILE A 488 0.39 -12.88 -4.43
CA ILE A 488 1.40 -13.37 -5.38
C ILE A 488 2.50 -14.14 -4.64
N ALA A 489 3.08 -13.53 -3.61
CA ALA A 489 4.13 -14.15 -2.82
C ALA A 489 3.68 -15.45 -2.15
N ALA A 490 2.52 -15.43 -1.48
CA ALA A 490 1.95 -16.59 -0.82
C ALA A 490 1.66 -17.73 -1.83
N PHE A 491 1.13 -17.39 -3.01
CA PHE A 491 0.80 -18.36 -4.06
C PHE A 491 2.05 -19.05 -4.58
N ILE A 492 3.08 -18.29 -4.98
CA ILE A 492 4.33 -18.87 -5.47
C ILE A 492 4.99 -19.73 -4.38
N LYS A 493 5.04 -19.24 -3.14
CA LYS A 493 5.58 -20.01 -2.01
C LYS A 493 4.83 -21.32 -1.78
N SER A 494 3.49 -21.31 -1.85
CA SER A 494 2.66 -22.52 -1.68
C SER A 494 2.89 -23.59 -2.74
N LYS A 495 3.53 -23.20 -3.85
CA LYS A 495 3.81 -24.02 -5.03
C LYS A 495 5.31 -24.14 -5.30
N GLN A 496 6.18 -23.80 -4.36
CA GLN A 496 7.63 -23.71 -4.58
C GLN A 496 8.28 -25.01 -5.10
N GLU A 497 7.73 -26.17 -4.73
CA GLU A 497 8.22 -27.47 -5.22
C GLU A 497 7.91 -27.69 -6.71
N GLU A 498 6.80 -27.11 -7.19
CA GLU A 498 6.33 -27.17 -8.58
C GLU A 498 6.95 -26.04 -9.42
N LEU A 499 7.05 -24.84 -8.85
CA LEU A 499 7.40 -23.59 -9.54
C LEU A 499 8.87 -23.23 -9.39
N LYS A 500 9.71 -24.02 -10.06
CA LYS A 500 11.15 -23.71 -10.16
C LYS A 500 11.37 -22.42 -10.97
N ASN A 501 12.24 -21.55 -10.48
CA ASN A 501 12.60 -20.26 -11.10
C ASN A 501 11.43 -19.27 -11.20
N TRP A 502 10.46 -19.35 -10.28
CA TRP A 502 9.45 -18.32 -10.08
C TRP A 502 9.86 -17.40 -8.94
N PHE A 503 9.82 -16.10 -9.21
CA PHE A 503 10.27 -15.07 -8.27
C PHE A 503 9.16 -14.05 -8.06
N SER A 504 8.72 -13.87 -6.82
CA SER A 504 7.99 -12.68 -6.37
C SER A 504 8.99 -11.69 -5.79
N VAL A 505 9.02 -10.46 -6.33
CA VAL A 505 9.95 -9.43 -5.85
C VAL A 505 9.17 -8.27 -5.25
N GLU A 506 9.19 -8.15 -3.93
CA GLU A 506 8.57 -7.04 -3.21
C GLU A 506 9.43 -5.79 -3.34
N LEU A 507 9.14 -5.00 -4.37
CA LEU A 507 9.86 -3.77 -4.65
C LEU A 507 9.44 -2.65 -3.72
N ASP A 508 10.42 -1.88 -3.29
CA ASP A 508 10.21 -0.57 -2.71
C ASP A 508 9.77 0.46 -3.78
N GLY A 509 9.52 1.70 -3.36
CA GLY A 509 9.17 2.77 -4.30
C GLY A 509 10.19 2.96 -5.42
N ILE A 510 9.72 2.98 -6.67
CA ILE A 510 10.56 3.14 -7.86
C ILE A 510 10.70 4.63 -8.15
N THR A 511 11.85 5.17 -7.78
CA THR A 511 12.22 6.59 -7.88
C THR A 511 13.74 6.69 -7.81
N GLU A 512 14.33 7.78 -8.33
CA GLU A 512 15.79 8.00 -8.23
C GLU A 512 16.32 8.01 -6.79
N ALA A 513 15.51 8.50 -5.83
CA ALA A 513 15.89 8.54 -4.41
C ALA A 513 15.82 7.18 -3.70
N ARG A 514 15.12 6.20 -4.30
CA ARG A 514 14.93 4.85 -3.75
C ARG A 514 15.44 3.83 -4.75
N ILE A 515 14.55 3.13 -5.47
CA ILE A 515 14.96 2.20 -6.53
C ILE A 515 14.95 2.94 -7.88
N SER A 516 16.14 3.33 -8.36
CA SER A 516 16.31 3.84 -9.72
C SER A 516 16.18 2.72 -10.76
N HIS A 517 16.01 3.06 -12.04
CA HIS A 517 15.91 2.06 -13.12
C HIS A 517 17.16 1.18 -13.21
N GLU A 518 18.36 1.74 -13.03
CA GLU A 518 19.62 0.97 -13.02
C GLU A 518 19.62 -0.06 -11.88
N LYS A 519 19.20 0.36 -10.67
CA LYS A 519 19.14 -0.53 -9.51
C LYS A 519 18.06 -1.59 -9.65
N LEU A 520 16.95 -1.27 -10.31
CA LEU A 520 15.90 -2.23 -10.62
C LEU A 520 16.41 -3.35 -11.54
N ILE A 521 17.23 -3.01 -12.55
CA ILE A 521 17.90 -4.00 -13.41
C ILE A 521 18.82 -4.89 -12.58
N LYS A 522 19.64 -4.30 -11.71
CA LYS A 522 20.51 -5.07 -10.81
C LYS A 522 19.73 -6.02 -9.89
N VAL A 523 18.59 -5.56 -9.33
CA VAL A 523 17.69 -6.41 -8.54
C VAL A 523 17.18 -7.61 -9.35
N PHE A 524 16.79 -7.37 -10.61
CA PHE A 524 16.35 -8.43 -11.52
C PHE A 524 17.47 -9.44 -11.78
N GLU A 525 18.67 -8.99 -12.15
CA GLU A 525 19.84 -9.86 -12.35
C GLU A 525 20.17 -10.66 -11.07
N TYR A 526 20.14 -9.98 -9.90
CA TYR A 526 20.49 -10.57 -8.62
C TYR A 526 19.48 -11.60 -8.14
N SER A 527 18.21 -11.46 -8.51
CA SER A 527 17.18 -12.44 -8.17
C SER A 527 17.50 -13.85 -8.68
N PHE A 528 18.27 -13.96 -9.77
CA PHE A 528 18.68 -15.24 -10.35
C PHE A 528 19.82 -15.95 -9.61
N PHE A 529 20.56 -15.25 -8.76
CA PHE A 529 21.64 -15.84 -7.96
C PHE A 529 21.15 -16.46 -6.66
N ILE A 530 19.92 -16.14 -6.27
CA ILE A 530 19.31 -16.56 -5.02
C ILE A 530 18.46 -17.81 -5.31
N GLN A 531 19.13 -18.97 -5.34
CA GLN A 531 18.48 -20.26 -5.58
C GLN A 531 17.51 -20.61 -4.43
N ASP A 532 16.44 -21.32 -4.76
CA ASP A 532 15.46 -21.88 -3.81
C ASP A 532 14.68 -20.87 -2.95
N LEU A 533 14.75 -19.57 -3.27
CA LEU A 533 14.00 -18.52 -2.57
C LEU A 533 12.99 -17.86 -3.53
N PRO A 534 11.72 -18.31 -3.53
CA PRO A 534 10.70 -17.81 -4.45
C PRO A 534 10.22 -16.38 -4.15
N GLN A 535 10.61 -15.81 -3.00
CA GLN A 535 10.20 -14.49 -2.55
C GLN A 535 11.41 -13.67 -2.12
N LEU A 536 11.54 -12.47 -2.67
CA LEU A 536 12.62 -11.53 -2.37
C LEU A 536 12.07 -10.16 -1.98
N VAL A 537 12.40 -9.71 -0.78
CA VAL A 537 12.00 -8.41 -0.27
C VAL A 537 13.12 -7.39 -0.48
N ILE A 538 12.83 -6.34 -1.25
CA ILE A 538 13.77 -5.27 -1.56
C ILE A 538 13.36 -4.03 -0.77
N SER A 539 14.20 -3.60 0.17
CA SER A 539 13.93 -2.41 0.96
C SER A 539 15.15 -1.53 1.13
N VAL A 540 14.98 -0.23 0.94
CA VAL A 540 16.05 0.76 1.15
C VAL A 540 16.29 1.08 2.63
N LYS A 541 15.46 0.52 3.53
CA LYS A 541 15.52 0.62 4.99
C LYS A 541 15.43 -0.79 5.57
N ASP A 542 15.74 -0.96 6.85
CA ASP A 542 15.49 -2.25 7.51
C ASP A 542 13.98 -2.45 7.70
N PRO A 543 13.34 -3.43 7.04
CA PRO A 543 11.90 -3.65 7.19
C PRO A 543 11.51 -4.01 8.63
N ASN A 544 12.39 -4.65 9.40
CA ASN A 544 12.11 -4.99 10.80
C ASN A 544 12.07 -3.73 11.67
N GLU A 545 12.98 -2.78 11.46
CA GLU A 545 12.98 -1.50 12.20
C GLU A 545 11.73 -0.68 11.88
N VAL A 546 11.29 -0.68 10.62
CA VAL A 546 10.05 0.01 10.21
C VAL A 546 8.84 -0.61 10.90
N LEU A 547 8.72 -1.94 10.94
CA LEU A 547 7.62 -2.64 11.63
C LEU A 547 7.61 -2.35 13.14
N ILE A 548 8.79 -2.35 13.78
CA ILE A 548 8.93 -1.99 15.20
C ILE A 548 8.51 -0.52 15.43
N ALA A 549 8.92 0.40 14.56
CA ALA A 549 8.57 1.81 14.68
C ALA A 549 7.06 2.04 14.50
N GLN A 550 6.42 1.34 13.55
CA GLN A 550 4.97 1.37 13.38
C GLN A 550 4.24 0.88 14.62
N ALA A 551 4.68 -0.24 15.22
CA ALA A 551 4.10 -0.76 16.47
C ALA A 551 4.29 0.21 17.65
N LYS A 552 5.44 0.92 17.74
CA LYS A 552 5.71 1.90 18.80
C LYS A 552 4.93 3.22 18.63
N LYS A 553 4.70 3.68 17.40
CA LYS A 553 3.98 4.95 17.16
C LYS A 553 2.54 4.89 17.68
N GLU A 554 1.90 3.75 17.53
CA GLU A 554 0.57 3.46 18.11
C GLU A 554 0.57 3.50 19.65
N VAL A 555 1.73 3.24 20.28
CA VAL A 555 1.93 3.29 21.74
C VAL A 555 2.34 4.69 22.22
N ILE A 556 2.97 5.55 21.41
CA ILE A 556 3.44 6.88 21.87
C ILE A 556 2.34 7.95 21.77
N GLU A 557 1.40 7.84 20.84
CA GLU A 557 0.20 8.71 20.82
C GLU A 557 -0.65 8.57 22.10
N GLU A 558 -0.41 7.53 22.90
CA GLU A 558 -0.91 7.31 24.27
C GLU A 558 -0.58 8.43 25.26
N ILE A 559 0.39 9.31 24.98
CA ILE A 559 0.91 10.29 25.97
C ILE A 559 0.49 11.74 25.65
N VAL A 560 0.09 12.06 24.41
CA VAL A 560 0.04 13.47 23.94
C VAL A 560 -1.37 14.10 23.99
N THR A 561 -2.43 13.35 24.31
CA THR A 561 -3.80 13.90 24.34
C THR A 561 -4.15 14.56 25.68
N ALA A 562 -3.40 15.59 26.06
CA ALA A 562 -3.84 16.62 27.01
C ALA A 562 -2.91 17.84 26.89
N SER A 563 -3.30 18.84 26.10
CA SER A 563 -2.63 20.14 26.11
C SER A 563 -3.65 21.24 25.85
N GLU A 564 -3.57 22.29 26.67
CA GLU A 564 -4.23 23.58 26.47
C GLU A 564 -3.86 24.15 25.08
N ALA A 565 -4.77 24.94 24.51
CA ALA A 565 -4.61 25.52 23.18
C ALA A 565 -3.36 26.41 23.12
N ILE A 566 -2.48 26.12 22.15
CA ILE A 566 -1.20 26.80 21.96
C ILE A 566 -1.39 27.94 20.94
N SER A 567 -0.66 29.03 21.13
CA SER A 567 -0.64 30.14 20.16
C SER A 567 -0.07 29.69 18.80
N ARG A 568 -0.49 30.34 17.70
CA ARG A 568 0.00 30.04 16.34
C ARG A 568 1.54 30.03 16.31
N PRO A 569 2.20 28.98 15.80
CA PRO A 569 3.65 28.95 15.65
C PRO A 569 4.13 29.99 14.64
N VAL A 570 5.44 30.29 14.65
CA VAL A 570 6.06 31.12 13.60
C VAL A 570 6.15 30.26 12.34
N LEU A 571 5.33 30.59 11.34
CA LEU A 571 5.21 29.86 10.06
C LEU A 571 5.80 30.66 8.90
N SER A 572 6.06 30.01 7.77
CA SER A 572 6.60 30.66 6.56
C SER A 572 5.68 31.73 5.97
N ASP A 573 4.37 31.52 6.11
CA ASP A 573 3.34 32.34 5.46
C ASP A 573 2.65 33.29 6.44
N ASP A 574 2.24 34.45 5.93
CA ASP A 574 1.47 35.44 6.67
C ASP A 574 0.10 34.90 7.07
N PHE A 575 -0.38 35.34 8.24
CA PHE A 575 -1.72 34.97 8.70
C PHE A 575 -2.80 35.61 7.82
N ILE A 576 -3.62 34.77 7.19
CA ILE A 576 -4.83 35.19 6.45
C ILE A 576 -6.05 34.51 7.07
N ALA A 577 -7.01 35.31 7.56
CA ALA A 577 -8.22 34.77 8.18
C ALA A 577 -9.14 34.06 7.17
N PRO A 578 -9.88 33.01 7.57
CA PRO A 578 -10.83 32.32 6.70
C PRO A 578 -11.98 33.23 6.26
N SER A 579 -12.26 33.23 4.96
CA SER A 579 -13.22 34.14 4.31
C SER A 579 -14.51 33.44 3.86
N THR A 580 -14.45 32.14 3.61
CA THR A 580 -15.61 31.32 3.19
C THR A 580 -16.09 30.38 4.30
N GLU A 581 -17.34 29.91 4.23
CA GLU A 581 -17.90 28.95 5.20
C GLU A 581 -17.10 27.64 5.25
N VAL A 582 -16.60 27.17 4.10
CA VAL A 582 -15.76 25.96 4.03
C VAL A 582 -14.40 26.22 4.68
N GLU A 583 -13.75 27.35 4.37
CA GLU A 583 -12.50 27.74 5.02
C GLU A 583 -12.64 27.85 6.53
N GLN A 584 -13.74 28.42 7.03
CA GLN A 584 -14.01 28.54 8.47
C GLN A 584 -14.12 27.16 9.14
N LYS A 585 -14.94 26.26 8.58
CA LYS A 585 -15.11 24.90 9.13
C LYS A 585 -13.83 24.07 9.06
N VAL A 586 -13.06 24.18 7.97
CA VAL A 586 -11.78 23.47 7.84
C VAL A 586 -10.74 24.07 8.81
N CYS A 587 -10.75 25.39 9.02
CA CYS A 587 -9.90 26.06 10.00
C CYS A 587 -10.22 25.61 11.43
N GLU A 588 -11.50 25.62 11.84
CA GLU A 588 -11.96 25.09 13.14
C GLU A 588 -11.57 23.63 13.34
N LEU A 589 -11.70 22.83 12.28
CA LEU A 589 -11.27 21.43 12.29
C LEU A 589 -9.77 21.31 12.54
N TRP A 590 -8.93 22.08 11.84
CA TRP A 590 -7.47 22.03 12.03
C TRP A 590 -7.05 22.58 13.39
N GLN A 591 -7.69 23.64 13.86
CA GLN A 591 -7.46 24.22 15.19
C GLN A 591 -7.75 23.20 16.30
N SER A 592 -8.91 22.54 16.25
CA SER A 592 -9.26 21.49 17.21
C SER A 592 -8.39 20.24 17.07
N PHE A 593 -7.88 19.97 15.87
CA PHE A 593 -7.04 18.80 15.61
C PHE A 593 -5.60 18.97 16.10
N PHE A 594 -5.00 20.14 15.86
CA PHE A 594 -3.62 20.44 16.22
C PHE A 594 -3.47 21.16 17.57
N GLY A 595 -4.58 21.67 18.14
CA GLY A 595 -4.56 22.41 19.39
C GLY A 595 -4.06 23.85 19.25
N PHE A 596 -4.33 24.52 18.12
CA PHE A 596 -3.94 25.92 17.89
C PHE A 596 -5.14 26.88 17.93
N GLU A 597 -4.97 28.08 18.50
CA GLU A 597 -6.08 29.06 18.64
C GLU A 597 -6.41 29.86 17.37
N LYS A 598 -5.41 30.16 16.52
CA LYS A 598 -5.59 30.99 15.31
C LYS A 598 -4.74 30.43 14.18
N LEU A 599 -5.37 29.69 13.27
CA LEU A 599 -4.71 29.25 12.04
C LEU A 599 -5.14 30.14 10.87
N GLY A 600 -4.19 30.49 10.01
CA GLY A 600 -4.43 31.18 8.75
C GLY A 600 -4.73 30.19 7.62
N VAL A 601 -5.46 30.61 6.59
CA VAL A 601 -5.85 29.70 5.50
C VAL A 601 -4.68 29.21 4.64
N LEU A 602 -3.54 29.90 4.71
CA LEU A 602 -2.30 29.53 4.03
C LEU A 602 -1.37 28.68 4.89
N ASP A 603 -1.69 28.47 6.17
CA ASP A 603 -0.84 27.72 7.10
C ASP A 603 -0.62 26.31 6.58
N ASN A 604 0.65 25.95 6.40
CA ASN A 604 1.03 24.68 5.84
C ASN A 604 0.85 23.55 6.85
N PHE A 605 0.09 22.53 6.46
CA PHE A 605 -0.20 21.33 7.27
C PHE A 605 1.06 20.72 7.92
N PHE A 606 2.16 20.63 7.17
CA PHE A 606 3.38 19.98 7.66
C PHE A 606 4.12 20.84 8.67
N GLU A 607 4.10 22.16 8.50
CA GLU A 607 4.69 23.09 9.47
C GLU A 607 3.92 23.11 10.80
N LEU A 608 2.63 22.78 10.77
CA LEU A 608 1.81 22.56 11.96
C LEU A 608 2.10 21.21 12.65
N GLY A 609 3.10 20.47 12.20
CA GLY A 609 3.44 19.13 12.70
C GLY A 609 2.53 18.03 12.16
N GLY A 610 1.89 18.27 11.01
CA GLY A 610 1.11 17.30 10.26
C GLY A 610 1.99 16.19 9.66
N ASP A 611 1.46 14.97 9.65
CA ASP A 611 2.01 13.82 8.94
C ASP A 611 0.88 13.08 8.20
N SER A 612 1.19 12.01 7.48
CA SER A 612 0.17 11.29 6.69
C SER A 612 -0.96 10.68 7.53
N LEU A 613 -0.68 10.32 8.79
CA LEU A 613 -1.69 9.80 9.71
C LEU A 613 -2.66 10.89 10.14
N LYS A 614 -2.11 12.06 10.47
CA LYS A 614 -2.87 13.27 10.77
C LYS A 614 -3.68 13.75 9.56
N ALA A 615 -3.12 13.67 8.36
CA ALA A 615 -3.79 14.05 7.11
C ALA A 615 -4.99 13.15 6.86
N MET A 616 -4.83 11.83 7.02
CA MET A 616 -5.93 10.88 6.90
C MET A 616 -7.01 11.13 7.95
N THR A 617 -6.62 11.39 9.20
CA THR A 617 -7.58 11.68 10.27
C THR A 617 -8.38 12.95 9.97
N LEU A 618 -7.73 14.00 9.46
CA LEU A 618 -8.39 15.21 8.98
C LEU A 618 -9.28 14.95 7.78
N LEU A 619 -8.83 14.20 6.77
CA LEU A 619 -9.62 13.84 5.59
C LEU A 619 -10.86 13.04 5.96
N LYS A 620 -10.78 12.11 6.94
CA LYS A 620 -11.95 11.40 7.48
C LYS A 620 -12.95 12.37 8.14
N ARG A 621 -12.45 13.33 8.92
CA ARG A 621 -13.31 14.36 9.56
C ARG A 621 -13.94 15.30 8.51
N ILE A 622 -13.18 15.69 7.48
CA ILE A 622 -13.68 16.45 6.32
C ILE A 622 -14.79 15.67 5.61
N HIS A 623 -14.56 14.39 5.31
CA HIS A 623 -15.56 13.52 4.69
C HIS A 623 -16.85 13.46 5.53
N LYS A 624 -16.73 13.31 6.86
CA LYS A 624 -17.88 13.29 7.78
C LYS A 624 -18.65 14.61 7.79
N ILE A 625 -17.96 15.76 7.70
CA ILE A 625 -18.59 17.10 7.78
C ILE A 625 -19.23 17.50 6.44
N PHE A 626 -18.56 17.24 5.33
CA PHE A 626 -18.93 17.77 4.01
C PHE A 626 -19.50 16.70 3.06
N GLU A 627 -19.49 15.43 3.45
CA GLU A 627 -19.89 14.27 2.64
C GLU A 627 -19.25 14.22 1.25
N VAL A 628 -17.99 14.64 1.14
CA VAL A 628 -17.18 14.57 -0.07
C VAL A 628 -15.92 13.76 0.20
N GLU A 629 -15.45 13.03 -0.81
CA GLU A 629 -14.14 12.37 -0.76
C GLU A 629 -13.11 13.29 -1.40
N ILE A 630 -11.99 13.52 -0.71
CA ILE A 630 -10.82 14.20 -1.24
C ILE A 630 -9.68 13.19 -1.20
N GLY A 631 -8.95 13.06 -2.30
CA GLY A 631 -7.78 12.19 -2.34
C GLY A 631 -6.70 12.72 -1.40
N ILE A 632 -5.92 11.82 -0.79
CA ILE A 632 -4.73 12.24 -0.03
C ILE A 632 -3.71 12.97 -0.92
N GLU A 633 -3.71 12.66 -2.23
CA GLU A 633 -2.90 13.33 -3.23
C GLU A 633 -3.31 14.80 -3.39
N ASP A 634 -4.61 15.06 -3.58
CA ASP A 634 -5.15 16.42 -3.69
C ASP A 634 -4.84 17.24 -2.43
N PHE A 635 -4.89 16.59 -1.26
CA PHE A 635 -4.51 17.19 0.01
C PHE A 635 -3.02 17.57 0.08
N PHE A 636 -2.11 16.72 -0.42
CA PHE A 636 -0.67 16.98 -0.37
C PHE A 636 -0.14 17.87 -1.49
N MET A 637 -0.82 17.95 -2.63
CA MET A 637 -0.44 18.86 -3.71
C MET A 637 -0.44 20.33 -3.27
N ALA A 638 -1.35 20.70 -2.37
CA ALA A 638 -1.42 22.03 -1.80
C ALA A 638 -1.93 21.94 -0.35
N PRO A 639 -1.03 21.68 0.62
CA PRO A 639 -1.40 21.26 1.98
C PRO A 639 -1.75 22.46 2.88
N ASN A 640 -2.68 23.31 2.46
CA ASN A 640 -3.21 24.42 3.24
C ASN A 640 -4.75 24.47 3.19
N ILE A 641 -5.34 25.12 4.19
CA ILE A 641 -6.79 25.20 4.38
C ILE A 641 -7.50 25.78 3.15
N GLN A 642 -6.93 26.80 2.50
CA GLN A 642 -7.52 27.42 1.31
C GLN A 642 -7.67 26.42 0.17
N SER A 643 -6.61 25.66 -0.13
CA SER A 643 -6.59 24.76 -1.28
C SER A 643 -7.51 23.57 -1.04
N ILE A 644 -7.49 23.02 0.16
CA ILE A 644 -8.41 21.95 0.58
C ILE A 644 -9.87 22.43 0.53
N SER A 645 -10.14 23.68 0.92
CA SER A 645 -11.49 24.25 0.83
C SER A 645 -11.98 24.34 -0.61
N LYS A 646 -11.10 24.67 -1.57
CA LYS A 646 -11.43 24.67 -3.01
C LYS A 646 -11.73 23.27 -3.54
N GLU A 647 -10.98 22.26 -3.10
CA GLU A 647 -11.26 20.86 -3.46
C GLU A 647 -12.62 20.39 -2.91
N ILE A 648 -12.94 20.74 -1.66
CA ILE A 648 -14.26 20.48 -1.06
C ILE A 648 -15.37 21.11 -1.90
N ASP A 649 -15.24 22.38 -2.26
CA ASP A 649 -16.25 23.09 -3.05
C ASP A 649 -16.43 22.48 -4.44
N THR A 650 -15.33 22.05 -5.07
CA THR A 650 -15.35 21.39 -6.38
C THR A 650 -16.07 20.04 -6.28
N ALA A 651 -15.72 19.22 -5.29
CA ALA A 651 -16.35 17.93 -5.06
C ALA A 651 -17.86 18.08 -4.73
N ARG A 652 -18.24 19.09 -3.94
CA ARG A 652 -19.65 19.39 -3.62
C ARG A 652 -20.44 19.77 -4.88
N LYS A 653 -19.88 20.61 -5.75
CA LYS A 653 -20.49 20.98 -7.04
C LYS A 653 -20.66 19.77 -7.96
N MET A 654 -19.67 18.89 -8.03
CA MET A 654 -19.80 17.65 -8.82
C MET A 654 -20.89 16.73 -8.28
N LYS A 655 -20.99 16.58 -6.95
CA LYS A 655 -22.02 15.77 -6.28
C LYS A 655 -23.43 16.33 -6.55
N SER A 656 -23.63 17.65 -6.55
CA SER A 656 -24.93 18.25 -6.87
C SER A 656 -25.31 18.03 -8.34
N LEU A 657 -24.38 18.22 -9.28
CA LEU A 657 -24.62 18.01 -10.72
C LEU A 657 -25.00 16.56 -11.06
N GLN A 658 -24.42 15.57 -10.38
CA GLN A 658 -24.79 14.16 -10.55
C GLN A 658 -26.19 13.85 -9.99
N LYS A 659 -26.60 14.53 -8.90
CA LYS A 659 -27.92 14.39 -8.29
C LYS A 659 -29.01 14.99 -9.18
N ASP A 660 -28.71 16.08 -9.89
CA ASP A 660 -29.62 16.71 -10.84
C ASP A 660 -29.79 15.89 -12.14
N LYS A 661 -28.71 15.25 -12.64
CA LYS A 661 -28.80 14.29 -13.77
C LYS A 661 -29.71 13.09 -13.48
N LYS A 662 -29.74 12.58 -12.23
CA LYS A 662 -30.68 11.50 -11.84
C LYS A 662 -32.14 11.97 -11.76
N ARG A 663 -32.40 13.28 -11.66
CA ARG A 663 -33.76 13.85 -11.57
C ARG A 663 -34.34 14.28 -12.92
N SER A 664 -33.55 14.39 -13.99
CA SER A 664 -34.00 14.92 -15.29
C SER A 664 -34.35 13.85 -16.35
N ASN A 665 -34.85 12.68 -15.95
CA ASN A 665 -35.40 11.69 -16.89
C ASN A 665 -36.92 11.59 -16.74
N THR A 666 -37.62 12.68 -17.05
CA THR A 666 -39.05 12.63 -17.39
C THR A 666 -39.25 13.47 -18.64
N ILE A 667 -39.29 12.81 -19.79
CA ILE A 667 -39.89 13.38 -20.99
C ILE A 667 -41.40 13.15 -20.82
N THR A 668 -42.14 14.21 -20.51
CA THR A 668 -43.59 14.21 -20.70
C THR A 668 -43.82 14.35 -22.20
N ILE A 669 -44.41 13.31 -22.81
CA ILE A 669 -44.77 13.25 -24.24
C ILE A 669 -45.79 14.34 -24.57
#